data_AF-A0A381ZZH9-F1
#
_entry.id   AF-A0A381ZZH9-F1
#
_cell.length_a   1.000
_cell.length_b   1.000
_cell.length_c   1.000
_cell.angle_alpha   90.00
_cell.angle_beta   90.00
_cell.angle_gamma   90.00
#
_symmetry.space_group_name_H-M   'P 1'
#
loop_
_entity.id
_entity.type
_entity.pdbx_description
1 polymer ?
#
loop_
_entity_poly.entity_id
_entity_poly.type
_entity_poly.pdbx_seq_one_letter_code
_entity_poly.pdbx_strand_id
1 'polypeptide(L)'
;IPVQLPSILGGGQPNFSIIGRQRIELSGRSEWTDDQIRTATNRVSRFPSIAMKQEQQFMVTGNIGQKIAVTIQQDSQAFSDLDNRIQIRYDDRMDDGRDGNGIIKRFEAGNVSLSLENAEFTGYTDQHSGLFGIKLESQVGGFSFTTIMSQEKGEGQSANFEAGTQGSRLQIRDIDYRRRTYFFVDAGYRENFSRRDANGRHLADADSIESIRVFVASLTSRQDLAMLRKGVAYFTPPISVDGGLPSSPDTLTETPESADFRELQSNEFLVDRNLGYIALTTPLQAQDVLGVFYATRNRLTGQRVTFGDVPIVNDPENETKLRLLKSRNERAPQGTDLDNPKRWGTWQYEWRNVYFLGKTAINPDGFDLKIFKKAPSGANQDVDEGGVPYIQLLGLDRRGVNPGSQPDRLVDIDYELINFQRGELIFPDLYPFAPGLLFNEGASVAFPNTQIDGLNDQTSELYNRISTTINNNIANFNKYYIAVEHKDRQAQYSLGRSNVIDGSEVVKLNGRKLVAGSDYIMLYEVGQIRFLTEEAMDPNADVDVNFQFAPFFQPASNTLMGFQSRYDFNDRSWLRGTLLYRSDKSLDQKSRIGRETGRSILWDLDTRLSFDPQFMTSFVNMIPFVESDVRSSLNISAEFAQSIPNPNTRGDAFIDDFEGSKEETDLGVRRAGWVAASPPEVLNHVQRGRLVWYNPMEQVAVTEIFPTREVIVQDSRQHVLTIEFDPRTPDLRWGGTVDDAFLEEWNQDATAAVRSRWGGVMRPLTGATIDQTRSKFIEIWVNGNEGELNIDLGSISEDVNDNTVYDTEDDRSDGFGNKL
;
A
#
# COMPACT_ATOMS: atom_id res chain seq x y z
N ILE A 1 -56.54 -6.00 16.24
CA ILE A 1 -56.19 -4.66 16.76
C ILE A 1 -57.21 -4.31 17.84
N PRO A 2 -56.85 -4.19 19.12
CA PRO A 2 -57.82 -3.94 20.20
C PRO A 2 -58.33 -2.49 20.14
N VAL A 3 -59.59 -2.30 20.53
CA VAL A 3 -60.46 -1.15 20.22
C VAL A 3 -60.24 0.07 21.18
N GLN A 4 -59.05 0.26 21.75
CA GLN A 4 -58.75 1.37 22.69
C GLN A 4 -57.54 2.25 22.32
N LEU A 5 -57.04 2.20 21.07
CA LEU A 5 -56.01 3.11 20.56
C LEU A 5 -56.41 4.58 20.23
N PRO A 6 -57.69 5.00 20.07
CA PRO A 6 -58.00 6.35 19.53
C PRO A 6 -57.56 7.55 20.39
N SER A 7 -57.48 7.42 21.72
CA SER A 7 -57.15 8.56 22.60
C SER A 7 -55.67 8.91 22.65
N ILE A 8 -54.79 7.94 22.36
CA ILE A 8 -53.34 8.11 22.42
C ILE A 8 -52.78 8.58 21.07
N LEU A 9 -53.38 8.17 19.95
CA LEU A 9 -52.86 8.46 18.60
C LEU A 9 -53.26 9.84 18.05
N GLY A 10 -54.22 10.52 18.70
CA GLY A 10 -54.97 11.63 18.10
C GLY A 10 -55.90 11.10 17.00
N GLY A 11 -57.14 11.61 16.93
CA GLY A 11 -58.06 11.20 15.87
C GLY A 11 -57.47 11.47 14.48
N GLY A 12 -57.72 10.58 13.52
CA GLY A 12 -57.25 10.73 12.13
C GLY A 12 -57.01 9.38 11.44
N GLN A 13 -57.13 9.35 10.12
CA GLN A 13 -56.78 8.15 9.34
C GLN A 13 -55.27 8.13 9.06
N PRO A 14 -54.61 6.96 9.09
CA PRO A 14 -53.22 6.84 8.70
C PRO A 14 -53.06 7.24 7.22
N ASN A 15 -52.05 8.06 6.93
CA ASN A 15 -51.70 8.48 5.57
C ASN A 15 -50.21 8.19 5.35
N PHE A 16 -49.90 7.36 4.35
CA PHE A 16 -48.53 7.03 3.96
C PHE A 16 -48.34 7.29 2.47
N SER A 17 -47.26 7.97 2.15
CA SER A 17 -46.73 8.15 0.81
C SER A 17 -45.51 7.25 0.64
N ILE A 18 -45.51 6.42 -0.40
CA ILE A 18 -44.39 5.56 -0.77
C ILE A 18 -43.89 6.05 -2.13
N ILE A 19 -42.63 6.46 -2.21
CA ILE A 19 -41.99 6.92 -3.45
C ILE A 19 -40.72 6.10 -3.62
N GLY A 20 -40.56 5.43 -4.75
CA GLY A 20 -39.36 4.63 -5.00
C GLY A 20 -39.48 3.69 -6.18
N ARG A 21 -38.44 2.86 -6.33
CA ARG A 21 -38.36 1.78 -7.30
C ARG A 21 -37.92 0.49 -6.63
N GLN A 22 -38.41 -0.62 -7.16
CA GLN A 22 -37.93 -1.96 -6.85
C GLN A 22 -37.68 -2.67 -8.17
N ARG A 23 -36.47 -3.19 -8.35
CA ARG A 23 -36.08 -4.04 -9.47
C ARG A 23 -35.78 -5.43 -8.93
N ILE A 24 -36.41 -6.44 -9.51
CA ILE A 24 -36.09 -7.84 -9.30
C ILE A 24 -35.63 -8.37 -10.64
N GLU A 25 -34.43 -8.91 -10.69
CA GLU A 25 -33.85 -9.51 -11.88
C GLU A 25 -33.59 -10.99 -11.60
N LEU A 26 -34.28 -11.85 -12.34
CA LEU A 26 -34.01 -13.28 -12.36
C LEU A 26 -33.24 -13.58 -13.65
N SER A 27 -32.03 -14.10 -13.51
CA SER A 27 -31.18 -14.47 -14.64
C SER A 27 -30.82 -15.95 -14.55
N GLY A 28 -30.73 -16.59 -15.72
CA GLY A 28 -30.21 -17.95 -15.87
C GLY A 28 -29.05 -17.90 -16.84
N ARG A 29 -27.84 -18.25 -16.40
CA ARG A 29 -26.67 -18.37 -17.28
C ARG A 29 -26.27 -19.83 -17.37
N SER A 30 -26.14 -20.34 -18.57
CA SER A 30 -25.53 -21.64 -18.83
C SER A 30 -24.42 -21.42 -19.86
N GLU A 31 -23.23 -21.93 -19.55
CA GLU A 31 -22.06 -21.80 -20.39
C GLU A 31 -21.44 -23.18 -20.51
N TRP A 32 -21.29 -23.64 -21.74
CA TRP A 32 -20.69 -24.94 -22.06
C TRP A 32 -19.87 -24.79 -23.33
N THR A 33 -18.82 -25.58 -23.44
CA THR A 33 -18.00 -25.68 -24.64
C THR A 33 -18.21 -27.08 -25.21
N ASP A 34 -18.56 -27.17 -26.50
CA ASP A 34 -18.64 -28.46 -27.19
C ASP A 34 -17.23 -29.09 -27.27
N ASP A 35 -17.16 -30.41 -27.19
CA ASP A 35 -15.91 -31.21 -27.20
C ASP A 35 -14.92 -31.01 -26.03
N GLN A 36 -15.32 -30.35 -24.93
CA GLN A 36 -14.53 -30.42 -23.69
C GLN A 36 -14.61 -31.82 -23.06
N ILE A 37 -13.45 -32.48 -22.93
CA ILE A 37 -13.33 -33.76 -22.21
C ILE A 37 -13.76 -33.55 -20.75
N ARG A 38 -14.75 -34.32 -20.32
CA ARG A 38 -15.19 -34.35 -18.91
C ARG A 38 -14.09 -34.95 -18.05
N THR A 39 -13.45 -34.12 -17.25
CA THR A 39 -12.45 -34.54 -16.26
C THR A 39 -13.04 -34.44 -14.86
N ALA A 40 -12.29 -34.96 -13.87
CA ALA A 40 -12.53 -34.69 -12.46
C ALA A 40 -12.73 -33.20 -12.15
N THR A 41 -11.98 -32.34 -12.85
CA THR A 41 -11.86 -30.91 -12.57
C THR A 41 -12.85 -30.06 -13.37
N ASN A 42 -13.53 -30.63 -14.37
CA ASN A 42 -14.43 -29.90 -15.26
C ASN A 42 -15.71 -30.70 -15.53
N ARG A 43 -16.66 -30.64 -14.57
CA ARG A 43 -18.01 -31.19 -14.72
C ARG A 43 -18.95 -30.10 -15.23
N VAL A 44 -19.07 -29.99 -16.55
CA VAL A 44 -19.98 -29.02 -17.17
C VAL A 44 -21.44 -29.46 -16.99
N SER A 45 -22.21 -28.69 -16.22
CA SER A 45 -23.66 -28.80 -16.12
C SER A 45 -24.32 -27.97 -17.22
N ARG A 46 -25.22 -28.59 -17.99
CA ARG A 46 -26.05 -27.88 -18.99
C ARG A 46 -27.29 -27.21 -18.37
N PHE A 47 -27.48 -27.35 -17.06
CA PHE A 47 -28.53 -26.64 -16.34
C PHE A 47 -28.04 -25.22 -16.00
N PRO A 48 -28.83 -24.16 -16.26
CA PRO A 48 -28.41 -22.79 -15.99
C PRO A 48 -28.26 -22.53 -14.49
N SER A 49 -27.22 -21.81 -14.10
CA SER A 49 -27.14 -21.21 -12.77
C SER A 49 -28.19 -20.11 -12.67
N ILE A 50 -29.12 -20.25 -11.73
CA ILE A 50 -30.18 -19.28 -11.50
C ILE A 50 -29.68 -18.26 -10.47
N ALA A 51 -29.68 -16.99 -10.84
CA ALA A 51 -29.35 -15.89 -9.94
C ALA A 51 -30.54 -14.92 -9.84
N MET A 52 -30.90 -14.55 -8.62
CA MET A 52 -31.89 -13.52 -8.35
C MET A 52 -31.19 -12.31 -7.73
N LYS A 53 -31.23 -11.17 -8.41
CA LYS A 53 -30.76 -9.88 -7.91
C LYS A 53 -31.96 -9.02 -7.55
N GLN A 54 -31.94 -8.40 -6.38
CA GLN A 54 -32.98 -7.49 -5.93
C GLN A 54 -32.36 -6.14 -5.58
N GLU A 55 -32.83 -5.08 -6.25
CA GLU A 55 -32.45 -3.70 -5.99
C GLU A 55 -33.70 -2.94 -5.52
N GLN A 56 -33.66 -2.40 -4.31
CA GLN A 56 -34.73 -1.62 -3.69
C GLN A 56 -34.21 -0.22 -3.39
N GLN A 57 -34.96 0.80 -3.79
CA GLN A 57 -34.70 2.19 -3.42
C GLN A 57 -36.03 2.89 -3.20
N PHE A 58 -36.46 3.07 -1.96
CA PHE A 58 -37.73 3.68 -1.65
C PHE A 58 -37.69 4.53 -0.37
N MET A 59 -38.57 5.53 -0.35
CA MET A 59 -38.87 6.37 0.80
C MET A 59 -40.35 6.19 1.15
N VAL A 60 -40.63 5.90 2.41
CA VAL A 60 -41.96 5.92 3.00
C VAL A 60 -42.04 7.10 3.96
N THR A 61 -42.98 8.00 3.77
CA THR A 61 -43.27 9.07 4.72
C THR A 61 -44.76 9.11 5.01
N GLY A 62 -45.13 9.30 6.27
CA GLY A 62 -46.54 9.31 6.62
C GLY A 62 -46.81 9.59 8.09
N ASN A 63 -48.07 9.88 8.39
CA ASN A 63 -48.54 10.07 9.75
C ASN A 63 -49.60 9.02 10.10
N ILE A 64 -49.56 8.49 11.33
CA ILE A 64 -50.62 7.69 11.92
C ILE A 64 -51.36 8.58 12.92
N GLY A 65 -52.58 9.00 12.56
CA GLY A 65 -53.30 10.02 13.32
C GLY A 65 -52.61 11.38 13.23
N GLN A 66 -52.66 12.15 14.32
CA GLN A 66 -52.02 13.48 14.41
C GLN A 66 -50.65 13.42 15.10
N LYS A 67 -50.38 12.38 15.88
CA LYS A 67 -49.25 12.37 16.82
C LYS A 67 -48.07 11.51 16.39
N ILE A 68 -48.24 10.56 15.48
CA ILE A 68 -47.15 9.66 15.05
C ILE A 68 -46.75 9.99 13.62
N ALA A 69 -45.47 10.29 13.42
CA ALA A 69 -44.83 10.41 12.11
C ALA A 69 -43.89 9.22 11.88
N VAL A 70 -43.90 8.67 10.67
CA VAL A 70 -43.03 7.58 10.24
C VAL A 70 -42.29 8.00 8.98
N THR A 71 -40.98 7.83 9.00
CA THR A 71 -40.08 8.03 7.86
C THR A 71 -39.21 6.79 7.70
N ILE A 72 -39.24 6.16 6.53
CA ILE A 72 -38.37 5.04 6.16
C ILE A 72 -37.67 5.42 4.86
N GLN A 73 -36.35 5.28 4.81
CA GLN A 73 -35.52 5.42 3.63
C GLN A 73 -34.72 4.14 3.52
N GLN A 74 -34.89 3.43 2.41
CA GLN A 74 -34.21 2.17 2.14
C GLN A 74 -33.56 2.26 0.77
N ASP A 75 -32.26 2.00 0.73
CA ASP A 75 -31.48 1.79 -0.49
C ASP A 75 -30.61 0.53 -0.32
N SER A 76 -30.91 -0.50 -1.12
CA SER A 76 -30.14 -1.75 -1.16
C SER A 76 -28.74 -1.61 -1.76
N GLN A 77 -28.44 -0.45 -2.37
CA GLN A 77 -27.13 -0.12 -2.92
C GLN A 77 -26.44 1.00 -2.10
N ALA A 78 -26.97 1.30 -0.92
CA ALA A 78 -26.33 2.19 0.04
C ALA A 78 -24.90 1.73 0.37
N PHE A 79 -23.99 2.69 0.53
CA PHE A 79 -22.61 2.41 0.93
C PHE A 79 -22.50 2.11 2.43
N SER A 80 -23.41 2.68 3.24
CA SER A 80 -23.44 2.49 4.70
C SER A 80 -24.83 2.06 5.19
N ASP A 81 -24.86 1.27 6.26
CA ASP A 81 -26.10 0.98 7.00
C ASP A 81 -26.78 2.26 7.53
N LEU A 82 -26.03 3.35 7.74
CA LEU A 82 -26.57 4.63 8.19
C LEU A 82 -27.39 5.37 7.11
N ASP A 83 -27.15 5.09 5.83
CA ASP A 83 -27.91 5.68 4.73
C ASP A 83 -29.36 5.15 4.73
N ASN A 84 -29.55 3.94 5.28
CA ASN A 84 -30.84 3.36 5.53
C ASN A 84 -31.41 3.93 6.83
N ARG A 85 -32.45 4.75 6.73
CA ARG A 85 -33.03 5.47 7.86
C ARG A 85 -34.42 4.97 8.16
N ILE A 86 -34.67 4.58 9.40
CA ILE A 86 -36.01 4.28 9.92
C ILE A 86 -36.23 5.23 11.09
N GLN A 87 -37.26 6.04 11.06
CA GLN A 87 -37.60 6.92 12.17
C GLN A 87 -39.10 6.90 12.41
N ILE A 88 -39.49 6.51 13.62
CA ILE A 88 -40.85 6.60 14.12
C ILE A 88 -40.83 7.61 15.24
N ARG A 89 -41.62 8.68 15.13
CA ARG A 89 -41.69 9.75 16.13
C ARG A 89 -43.13 9.96 16.58
N TYR A 90 -43.35 9.86 17.88
CA TYR A 90 -44.54 10.35 18.55
C TYR A 90 -44.26 11.73 19.16
N ASP A 91 -45.18 12.68 18.98
CA ASP A 91 -45.14 14.01 19.60
C ASP A 91 -46.50 14.32 20.24
N ASP A 92 -46.48 14.76 21.51
CA ASP A 92 -47.71 15.09 22.25
C ASP A 92 -48.21 16.53 22.00
N ARG A 93 -47.53 17.33 21.17
CA ARG A 93 -47.99 18.66 20.80
C ARG A 93 -49.32 18.61 20.04
N MET A 94 -50.21 19.54 20.38
CA MET A 94 -51.47 19.76 19.66
C MET A 94 -51.23 20.61 18.40
N ASP A 95 -52.12 20.51 17.40
CA ASP A 95 -52.03 21.26 16.13
C ASP A 95 -52.00 22.80 16.32
N ASP A 96 -52.42 23.31 17.48
CA ASP A 96 -52.39 24.73 17.83
C ASP A 96 -51.08 25.19 18.52
N GLY A 97 -50.08 24.30 18.58
CA GLY A 97 -48.77 24.56 19.17
C GLY A 97 -48.72 24.49 20.68
N ARG A 98 -49.82 24.12 21.36
CA ARG A 98 -49.82 23.89 22.81
C ARG A 98 -49.35 22.47 23.13
N ASP A 99 -48.57 22.33 24.20
CA ASP A 99 -48.17 21.02 24.70
C ASP A 99 -49.41 20.25 25.17
N GLY A 100 -49.49 18.98 24.78
CA GLY A 100 -50.49 18.07 25.32
C GLY A 100 -50.35 17.89 26.84
N ASN A 101 -51.45 17.50 27.48
CA ASN A 101 -51.46 17.21 28.93
C ASN A 101 -50.80 15.86 29.28
N GLY A 102 -50.15 15.19 28.32
CA GLY A 102 -49.50 13.90 28.52
C GLY A 102 -48.17 14.04 29.27
N ILE A 103 -47.85 12.99 30.04
CA ILE A 103 -46.54 12.83 30.70
C ILE A 103 -45.45 12.58 29.65
N ILE A 104 -45.75 11.76 28.64
CA ILE A 104 -44.84 11.49 27.52
C ILE A 104 -44.97 12.64 26.53
N LYS A 105 -43.87 13.37 26.31
CA LYS A 105 -43.81 14.49 25.38
C LYS A 105 -43.36 14.04 24.00
N ARG A 106 -42.36 13.16 23.96
CA ARG A 106 -41.81 12.64 22.70
C ARG A 106 -41.34 11.20 22.88
N PHE A 107 -41.57 10.38 21.86
CA PHE A 107 -40.99 9.04 21.75
C PHE A 107 -40.44 8.87 20.35
N GLU A 108 -39.22 8.36 20.24
CA GLU A 108 -38.56 8.09 18.97
C GLU A 108 -38.05 6.66 18.93
N ALA A 109 -38.18 6.00 17.77
CA ALA A 109 -37.61 4.69 17.53
C ALA A 109 -36.95 4.61 16.14
N GLY A 110 -35.87 3.83 16.03
CA GLY A 110 -35.02 3.73 14.85
C GLY A 110 -33.82 4.67 14.96
N ASN A 111 -33.50 5.44 13.92
CA ASN A 111 -32.44 6.44 13.95
C ASN A 111 -32.80 7.58 14.90
N VAL A 112 -32.09 7.67 16.01
CA VAL A 112 -32.24 8.67 17.06
C VAL A 112 -30.95 9.47 17.24
N SER A 113 -31.03 10.59 17.92
CA SER A 113 -29.86 11.40 18.29
C SER A 113 -29.94 11.82 19.75
N LEU A 114 -28.80 11.85 20.42
CA LEU A 114 -28.67 12.34 21.78
C LEU A 114 -27.92 13.67 21.73
N SER A 115 -28.48 14.70 22.35
CA SER A 115 -27.76 15.96 22.56
C SER A 115 -27.46 16.12 24.03
N LEU A 116 -26.21 16.36 24.35
CA LEU A 116 -25.71 16.64 25.68
C LEU A 116 -25.31 18.12 25.69
N GLU A 117 -26.23 19.00 26.09
CA GLU A 117 -25.95 20.42 26.19
C GLU A 117 -24.92 20.67 27.30
N ASN A 118 -23.88 21.47 27.02
CA ASN A 118 -22.76 21.75 27.93
C ASN A 118 -22.03 20.47 28.37
N ALA A 119 -21.52 19.67 27.43
CA ALA A 119 -20.78 18.44 27.73
C ALA A 119 -19.25 18.64 27.70
N GLU A 120 -18.78 19.85 28.01
CA GLU A 120 -17.42 20.30 27.68
C GLU A 120 -16.32 19.46 28.36
N PHE A 121 -16.62 18.86 29.51
CA PHE A 121 -15.67 18.06 30.28
C PHE A 121 -15.82 16.54 30.12
N THR A 122 -16.80 16.09 29.34
CA THR A 122 -17.16 14.66 29.26
C THR A 122 -16.36 13.88 28.20
N GLY A 123 -15.74 14.57 27.23
CA GLY A 123 -15.14 13.96 26.05
C GLY A 123 -16.15 13.33 25.07
N TYR A 124 -17.44 13.44 25.36
CA TYR A 124 -18.54 13.12 24.45
C TYR A 124 -18.90 14.39 23.65
N THR A 125 -19.25 14.24 22.39
CA THR A 125 -19.64 15.36 21.51
C THR A 125 -21.03 15.90 21.91
N ASP A 126 -21.23 17.22 21.83
CA ASP A 126 -22.52 17.89 22.14
C ASP A 126 -23.73 17.25 21.42
N GLN A 127 -23.48 16.66 20.25
CA GLN A 127 -24.44 15.88 19.47
C GLN A 127 -23.85 14.50 19.16
N HIS A 128 -24.51 13.46 19.66
CA HIS A 128 -24.31 12.08 19.25
C HIS A 128 -25.35 11.69 18.21
N SER A 129 -24.87 11.54 16.98
CA SER A 129 -25.64 11.15 15.80
C SER A 129 -25.32 9.69 15.44
N GLY A 130 -26.11 9.06 14.57
CA GLY A 130 -25.85 7.67 14.17
C GLY A 130 -26.19 6.62 15.23
N LEU A 131 -27.20 6.88 16.07
CA LEU A 131 -27.73 5.92 17.03
C LEU A 131 -28.96 5.22 16.44
N PHE A 132 -29.06 3.89 16.58
CA PHE A 132 -30.26 3.14 16.24
C PHE A 132 -30.87 2.53 17.51
N GLY A 133 -32.04 3.02 17.93
CA GLY A 133 -32.62 2.64 19.20
C GLY A 133 -33.94 3.31 19.52
N ILE A 134 -34.18 3.52 20.81
CA ILE A 134 -35.38 4.15 21.35
C ILE A 134 -34.97 5.34 22.22
N LYS A 135 -35.66 6.47 22.05
CA LYS A 135 -35.54 7.67 22.89
C LYS A 135 -36.91 8.07 23.42
N LEU A 136 -36.99 8.41 24.70
CA LEU A 136 -38.20 8.82 25.39
C LEU A 136 -37.96 10.13 26.13
N GLU A 137 -38.79 11.14 25.88
CA GLU A 137 -38.81 12.41 26.60
C GLU A 137 -40.14 12.52 27.35
N SER A 138 -40.08 12.78 28.64
CA SER A 138 -41.24 12.91 29.51
C SER A 138 -41.11 14.10 30.45
N GLN A 139 -42.24 14.68 30.84
CA GLN A 139 -42.27 15.84 31.71
C GLN A 139 -43.33 15.64 32.80
N VAL A 140 -42.95 15.85 34.06
CA VAL A 140 -43.83 15.78 35.23
C VAL A 140 -43.55 16.99 36.12
N GLY A 141 -44.45 17.98 36.07
CA GLY A 141 -44.26 19.25 36.78
C GLY A 141 -43.03 20.01 36.24
N GLY A 142 -42.13 20.42 37.14
CA GLY A 142 -40.86 21.07 36.77
C GLY A 142 -39.74 20.09 36.36
N PHE A 143 -39.99 18.78 36.38
CA PHE A 143 -39.01 17.78 35.95
C PHE A 143 -39.23 17.37 34.50
N SER A 144 -38.13 17.34 33.75
CA SER A 144 -38.03 16.77 32.41
C SER A 144 -37.06 15.60 32.43
N PHE A 145 -37.48 14.44 31.94
CA PHE A 145 -36.65 13.23 31.86
C PHE A 145 -36.45 12.83 30.41
N THR A 146 -35.20 12.50 30.06
CA THR A 146 -34.84 11.95 28.75
C THR A 146 -34.15 10.60 28.97
N THR A 147 -34.67 9.55 28.35
CA THR A 147 -34.09 8.20 28.40
C THR A 147 -33.77 7.75 26.98
N ILE A 148 -32.61 7.14 26.77
CA ILE A 148 -32.20 6.57 25.49
C ILE A 148 -31.62 5.17 25.69
N MET A 149 -31.94 4.25 24.79
CA MET A 149 -31.31 2.94 24.67
C MET A 149 -31.09 2.67 23.18
N SER A 150 -29.84 2.58 22.76
CA SER A 150 -29.49 2.49 21.34
C SER A 150 -28.24 1.67 21.10
N GLN A 151 -28.15 1.13 19.89
CA GLN A 151 -26.89 0.68 19.31
C GLN A 151 -26.24 1.85 18.59
N GLU A 152 -24.98 2.13 18.90
CA GLU A 152 -24.17 3.12 18.21
C GLU A 152 -23.63 2.52 16.91
N LYS A 153 -23.85 3.21 15.79
CA LYS A 153 -23.43 2.81 14.44
C LYS A 153 -22.29 3.71 13.90
N GLY A 154 -21.89 4.70 14.68
CA GLY A 154 -20.75 5.57 14.41
C GLY A 154 -19.64 5.40 15.44
N GLU A 155 -18.47 5.93 15.15
CA GLU A 155 -17.34 6.03 16.07
C GLU A 155 -16.85 7.48 16.13
N GLY A 156 -16.60 7.98 17.34
CA GLY A 156 -16.04 9.31 17.54
C GLY A 156 -14.54 9.35 17.26
N GLN A 157 -14.08 10.39 16.57
CA GLN A 157 -12.67 10.65 16.31
C GLN A 157 -12.37 12.15 16.43
N SER A 158 -11.13 12.45 16.83
CA SER A 158 -10.57 13.79 16.79
C SER A 158 -9.45 13.84 15.76
N ALA A 159 -9.38 14.94 15.01
CA ALA A 159 -8.26 15.27 14.15
C ALA A 159 -7.77 16.67 14.50
N ASN A 160 -6.48 16.77 14.83
CA ASN A 160 -5.81 18.06 15.04
C ASN A 160 -4.89 18.33 13.84
N PHE A 161 -4.94 19.55 13.33
CA PHE A 161 -4.07 20.05 12.26
C PHE A 161 -3.43 21.37 12.68
N GLU A 162 -2.12 21.47 12.44
CA GLU A 162 -1.46 22.78 12.37
C GLU A 162 -1.86 23.41 11.02
N ALA A 163 -2.66 24.47 11.07
CA ALA A 163 -3.17 25.14 9.89
C ALA A 163 -2.00 25.74 9.07
N GLY A 164 -2.18 25.90 7.76
CA GLY A 164 -1.19 26.50 6.86
C GLY A 164 0.00 25.64 6.40
N THR A 165 0.37 24.55 7.10
CA THR A 165 1.48 23.68 6.66
C THR A 165 1.28 22.22 7.09
N GLN A 166 0.89 21.32 6.19
CA GLN A 166 1.24 19.91 6.39
C GLN A 166 2.68 19.74 5.91
N GLY A 167 3.64 20.04 6.78
CA GLY A 167 5.04 19.74 6.57
C GLY A 167 5.20 18.22 6.51
N SER A 168 5.25 17.64 5.31
CA SER A 168 5.57 16.21 5.20
C SER A 168 7.07 16.08 5.41
N ARG A 169 7.46 15.57 6.58
CA ARG A 169 8.85 15.18 6.84
C ARG A 169 9.06 13.74 6.38
N LEU A 170 9.83 13.59 5.31
CA LEU A 170 10.23 12.28 4.82
C LEU A 170 11.67 11.99 5.22
N GLN A 171 11.92 10.77 5.70
CA GLN A 171 13.28 10.26 5.89
C GLN A 171 13.58 9.22 4.82
N ILE A 172 14.63 9.45 4.05
CA ILE A 172 15.10 8.56 2.99
C ILE A 172 16.45 8.01 3.42
N ARG A 173 16.62 6.69 3.48
CA ARG A 173 17.91 6.10 3.90
C ARG A 173 18.93 6.23 2.77
N ASP A 174 20.21 6.33 3.11
CA ASP A 174 21.33 6.24 2.17
C ASP A 174 21.23 5.02 1.23
N ILE A 175 20.68 3.90 1.71
CA ILE A 175 20.47 2.68 0.93
C ILE A 175 19.22 2.65 0.00
N ASP A 176 18.38 3.70 0.02
CA ASP A 176 17.10 3.80 -0.71
C ASP A 176 17.19 4.61 -2.02
N TYR A 177 18.28 4.46 -2.77
CA TYR A 177 18.41 5.08 -4.10
C TYR A 177 17.40 4.52 -5.13
N ARG A 178 17.27 5.19 -6.28
CA ARG A 178 16.45 4.80 -7.44
C ARG A 178 17.05 3.59 -8.16
N ARG A 179 16.82 2.41 -7.59
CA ARG A 179 17.30 1.12 -8.11
C ARG A 179 16.84 0.89 -9.55
N ARG A 180 17.75 0.36 -10.37
CA ARG A 180 17.55 -0.10 -11.76
C ARG A 180 16.81 0.89 -12.65
N THR A 181 17.06 2.16 -12.41
CA THR A 181 16.39 3.27 -13.11
C THR A 181 17.40 4.10 -13.88
N TYR A 182 18.56 4.36 -13.29
CA TYR A 182 19.59 5.22 -13.87
C TYR A 182 20.81 4.40 -14.28
N PHE A 183 21.28 4.59 -15.52
CA PHE A 183 22.44 3.87 -16.05
C PHE A 183 23.35 4.78 -16.88
N PHE A 184 24.64 4.76 -16.60
CA PHE A 184 25.65 5.34 -17.50
C PHE A 184 25.77 4.50 -18.77
N VAL A 185 25.95 5.13 -19.93
CA VAL A 185 26.05 4.41 -21.21
C VAL A 185 27.45 3.83 -21.45
N ASP A 186 28.46 4.35 -20.75
CA ASP A 186 29.85 3.87 -20.78
C ASP A 186 30.65 4.35 -19.56
N ALA A 187 31.79 3.70 -19.32
CA ALA A 187 32.75 4.01 -18.26
C ALA A 187 33.34 5.42 -18.43
N GLY A 188 33.60 5.89 -19.66
CA GLY A 188 34.14 7.23 -19.90
C GLY A 188 33.24 8.35 -19.34
N TYR A 189 31.94 8.30 -19.66
CA TYR A 189 30.96 9.23 -19.13
C TYR A 189 30.83 9.17 -17.61
N ARG A 190 30.84 7.94 -17.08
CA ARG A 190 30.80 7.70 -15.64
C ARG A 190 31.98 8.34 -14.93
N GLU A 191 33.21 8.06 -15.35
CA GLU A 191 34.46 8.58 -14.73
C GLU A 191 34.56 10.11 -14.79
N ASN A 192 33.89 10.74 -15.77
CA ASN A 192 33.87 12.19 -15.93
C ASN A 192 32.70 12.87 -15.19
N PHE A 193 31.75 12.11 -14.64
CA PHE A 193 30.53 12.64 -14.03
C PHE A 193 30.79 13.65 -12.90
N SER A 194 31.73 13.36 -11.99
CA SER A 194 32.04 14.21 -10.83
C SER A 194 32.80 15.50 -11.17
N ARG A 195 33.18 15.72 -12.44
CA ARG A 195 33.96 16.91 -12.81
C ARG A 195 33.09 18.17 -12.79
N ARG A 196 33.51 19.20 -12.04
CA ARG A 196 32.83 20.49 -11.90
C ARG A 196 33.76 21.66 -12.17
N ASP A 197 33.22 22.84 -12.43
CA ASP A 197 33.96 24.10 -12.38
C ASP A 197 33.92 24.71 -10.96
N ALA A 198 34.58 25.85 -10.77
CA ALA A 198 34.62 26.55 -9.48
C ALA A 198 33.24 27.06 -8.99
N ASN A 199 32.24 27.09 -9.86
CA ASN A 199 30.87 27.49 -9.53
C ASN A 199 29.95 26.28 -9.33
N GLY A 200 30.50 25.06 -9.38
CA GLY A 200 29.75 23.84 -9.18
C GLY A 200 28.98 23.33 -10.40
N ARG A 201 29.28 23.82 -11.60
CA ARG A 201 28.65 23.38 -12.85
C ARG A 201 29.40 22.20 -13.47
N HIS A 202 28.68 21.23 -14.06
CA HIS A 202 29.31 20.10 -14.76
C HIS A 202 30.26 20.52 -15.89
N LEU A 203 31.46 19.93 -15.91
CA LEU A 203 32.39 20.03 -17.03
C LEU A 203 32.04 18.95 -18.05
N ALA A 204 31.47 19.37 -19.18
CA ALA A 204 31.05 18.44 -20.21
C ALA A 204 32.24 17.78 -20.92
N ASP A 205 32.12 16.50 -21.23
CA ASP A 205 33.16 15.75 -21.94
C ASP A 205 33.37 16.26 -23.37
N ALA A 206 34.51 15.92 -23.97
CA ALA A 206 34.77 16.21 -25.38
C ALA A 206 33.75 15.48 -26.28
N ASP A 207 33.33 14.28 -25.89
CA ASP A 207 32.33 13.49 -26.61
C ASP A 207 30.91 13.71 -26.07
N SER A 208 29.94 13.81 -26.97
CA SER A 208 28.50 13.89 -26.62
C SER A 208 27.69 12.89 -27.41
N ILE A 209 26.60 12.38 -26.82
CA ILE A 209 25.73 11.41 -27.47
C ILE A 209 24.93 12.08 -28.59
N GLU A 210 25.23 11.69 -29.83
CA GLU A 210 24.54 12.13 -31.04
C GLU A 210 23.23 11.35 -31.25
N SER A 211 23.22 10.05 -30.98
CA SER A 211 22.02 9.22 -31.09
C SER A 211 22.09 8.04 -30.13
N ILE A 212 20.96 7.62 -29.56
CA ILE A 212 20.85 6.44 -28.69
C ILE A 212 19.54 5.70 -28.96
N ARG A 213 19.58 4.37 -28.89
CA ARG A 213 18.44 3.45 -28.88
C ARG A 213 18.61 2.51 -27.70
N VAL A 214 17.56 2.35 -26.91
CA VAL A 214 17.59 1.58 -25.66
C VAL A 214 16.74 0.33 -25.81
N PHE A 215 17.24 -0.79 -25.31
CA PHE A 215 16.64 -2.10 -25.50
C PHE A 215 16.56 -2.86 -24.17
N VAL A 216 15.42 -3.50 -23.93
CA VAL A 216 15.17 -4.29 -22.72
C VAL A 216 14.71 -5.70 -23.10
N ALA A 217 15.28 -6.72 -22.46
CA ALA A 217 14.79 -8.09 -22.54
C ALA A 217 14.26 -8.56 -21.18
N SER A 218 12.98 -8.93 -21.11
CA SER A 218 12.30 -9.35 -19.88
C SER A 218 11.74 -10.78 -20.00
N LEU A 219 11.65 -11.49 -18.86
CA LEU A 219 11.04 -12.83 -18.80
C LEU A 219 9.51 -12.79 -18.71
N THR A 220 8.94 -11.67 -18.24
CA THR A 220 7.52 -11.58 -17.86
C THR A 220 6.66 -10.81 -18.85
N SER A 221 7.24 -9.98 -19.71
CA SER A 221 6.52 -9.16 -20.69
C SER A 221 6.89 -9.55 -22.12
N ARG A 222 6.07 -10.43 -22.72
CA ARG A 222 6.11 -10.77 -24.15
C ARG A 222 4.84 -10.32 -24.89
N GLN A 223 4.19 -9.27 -24.40
CA GLN A 223 3.15 -8.62 -25.19
C GLN A 223 3.83 -7.99 -26.41
N ASP A 224 3.40 -8.39 -27.60
CA ASP A 224 3.96 -8.03 -28.91
C ASP A 224 5.30 -8.68 -29.29
N LEU A 225 5.27 -10.00 -29.52
CA LEU A 225 6.36 -10.77 -30.15
C LEU A 225 6.89 -10.13 -31.45
N ALA A 226 6.04 -9.40 -32.18
CA ALA A 226 6.41 -8.68 -33.40
C ALA A 226 7.37 -7.50 -33.17
N MET A 227 7.47 -6.99 -31.93
CA MET A 227 8.34 -5.88 -31.56
C MET A 227 9.69 -6.35 -30.97
N LEU A 228 9.88 -7.66 -30.84
CA LEU A 228 11.11 -8.25 -30.31
C LEU A 228 12.16 -8.44 -31.41
N ARG A 229 13.42 -8.14 -31.08
CA ARG A 229 14.58 -8.33 -31.94
C ARG A 229 15.53 -9.33 -31.31
N LYS A 230 16.01 -10.30 -32.11
CA LYS A 230 17.09 -11.17 -31.65
C LYS A 230 18.35 -10.33 -31.56
N GLY A 231 19.01 -10.38 -30.41
CA GLY A 231 20.22 -9.63 -30.22
C GLY A 231 21.14 -10.19 -29.16
N VAL A 232 22.38 -9.72 -29.22
CA VAL A 232 23.45 -10.04 -28.30
C VAL A 232 24.00 -8.74 -27.75
N ALA A 233 23.94 -8.61 -26.42
CA ALA A 233 24.48 -7.48 -25.70
C ALA A 233 25.86 -7.83 -25.13
N TYR A 234 26.87 -7.08 -25.56
CA TYR A 234 28.28 -7.28 -25.21
C TYR A 234 28.73 -6.23 -24.19
N PHE A 235 29.66 -6.60 -23.31
CA PHE A 235 30.34 -5.62 -22.45
C PHE A 235 31.05 -4.54 -23.31
N THR A 236 31.80 -4.98 -24.32
CA THR A 236 32.41 -4.13 -25.36
C THR A 236 31.80 -4.49 -26.73
N PRO A 237 30.83 -3.70 -27.24
CA PRO A 237 30.19 -3.98 -28.53
C PRO A 237 31.14 -3.69 -29.71
N PRO A 238 30.75 -4.06 -30.94
CA PRO A 238 31.44 -3.60 -32.15
C PRO A 238 31.51 -2.07 -32.20
N ILE A 239 32.67 -1.52 -32.54
CA ILE A 239 32.90 -0.07 -32.62
C ILE A 239 33.23 0.31 -34.06
N SER A 240 32.56 1.34 -34.59
CA SER A 240 32.91 1.94 -35.89
C SER A 240 33.21 3.43 -35.75
N VAL A 241 34.25 3.90 -36.43
CA VAL A 241 34.67 5.31 -36.45
C VAL A 241 34.35 5.89 -37.83
N ASP A 242 33.66 7.03 -37.85
CA ASP A 242 33.24 7.77 -39.05
C ASP A 242 32.57 6.89 -40.13
N GLY A 243 31.82 5.86 -39.70
CA GLY A 243 31.12 4.94 -40.60
C GLY A 243 32.00 3.87 -41.27
N GLY A 244 33.24 3.69 -40.80
CA GLY A 244 34.12 2.61 -41.22
C GLY A 244 33.63 1.21 -40.78
N LEU A 245 34.39 0.17 -41.16
CA LEU A 245 34.07 -1.20 -40.77
C LEU A 245 34.08 -1.37 -39.24
N PRO A 246 33.07 -2.03 -38.65
CA PRO A 246 33.01 -2.24 -37.21
C PRO A 246 34.10 -3.21 -36.75
N SER A 247 34.67 -2.97 -35.57
CA SER A 247 35.56 -3.91 -34.90
C SER A 247 34.83 -5.19 -34.50
N SER A 248 35.57 -6.29 -34.32
CA SER A 248 35.00 -7.46 -33.65
C SER A 248 34.62 -7.11 -32.20
N PRO A 249 33.49 -7.62 -31.68
CA PRO A 249 33.15 -7.46 -30.27
C PRO A 249 34.13 -8.23 -29.38
N ASP A 250 34.34 -7.75 -28.15
CA ASP A 250 35.10 -8.50 -27.16
C ASP A 250 34.21 -9.56 -26.51
N THR A 251 34.63 -10.82 -26.60
CA THR A 251 33.95 -11.97 -25.99
C THR A 251 34.80 -12.68 -24.94
N LEU A 252 35.99 -12.14 -24.61
CA LEU A 252 36.97 -12.79 -23.74
C LEU A 252 36.91 -12.29 -22.30
N THR A 253 36.34 -11.09 -22.06
CA THR A 253 36.31 -10.45 -20.74
C THR A 253 35.04 -10.75 -19.94
N GLU A 254 33.88 -10.79 -20.60
CA GLU A 254 32.59 -11.14 -19.99
C GLU A 254 31.70 -11.89 -20.99
N THR A 255 30.86 -12.80 -20.47
CA THR A 255 29.88 -13.54 -21.27
C THR A 255 28.80 -12.58 -21.79
N PRO A 256 28.62 -12.44 -23.12
CA PRO A 256 27.56 -11.60 -23.65
C PRO A 256 26.17 -12.19 -23.36
N GLU A 257 25.16 -11.34 -23.34
CA GLU A 257 23.76 -11.71 -23.05
C GLU A 257 22.99 -11.83 -24.36
N SER A 258 22.56 -13.05 -24.70
CA SER A 258 21.72 -13.31 -25.88
C SER A 258 20.25 -13.34 -25.48
N ALA A 259 19.43 -12.47 -26.05
CA ALA A 259 18.01 -12.39 -25.71
C ALA A 259 17.16 -11.80 -26.85
N ASP A 260 15.84 -11.91 -26.68
CA ASP A 260 14.86 -11.18 -27.48
C ASP A 260 14.63 -9.81 -26.85
N PHE A 261 15.13 -8.76 -27.50
CA PHE A 261 15.12 -7.39 -27.00
C PHE A 261 13.95 -6.59 -27.58
N ARG A 262 13.24 -5.86 -26.72
CA ARG A 262 12.29 -4.81 -27.12
C ARG A 262 12.99 -3.46 -27.11
N GLU A 263 12.85 -2.71 -28.20
CA GLU A 263 13.27 -1.32 -28.22
C GLU A 263 12.30 -0.44 -27.41
N LEU A 264 12.85 0.37 -26.52
CA LEU A 264 12.09 1.37 -25.77
C LEU A 264 11.79 2.59 -26.64
N GLN A 265 10.57 3.10 -26.51
CA GLN A 265 10.15 4.35 -27.13
C GLN A 265 10.75 5.55 -26.39
N SER A 266 10.85 6.71 -27.06
CA SER A 266 11.49 7.90 -26.50
C SER A 266 10.78 8.49 -25.27
N ASN A 267 9.55 8.08 -24.95
CA ASN A 267 8.84 8.47 -23.74
C ASN A 267 9.03 7.49 -22.57
N GLU A 268 9.68 6.34 -22.79
CA GLU A 268 9.95 5.32 -21.76
C GLU A 268 11.32 5.53 -21.07
N PHE A 269 12.15 6.45 -21.58
CA PHE A 269 13.43 6.81 -21.00
C PHE A 269 13.78 8.27 -21.30
N LEU A 270 14.61 8.84 -20.44
CA LEU A 270 15.28 10.11 -20.63
C LEU A 270 16.77 9.85 -20.89
N VAL A 271 17.40 10.73 -21.66
CA VAL A 271 18.84 10.67 -21.93
C VAL A 271 19.46 12.04 -21.69
N ASP A 272 20.51 12.07 -20.86
CA ASP A 272 21.42 13.21 -20.83
C ASP A 272 22.56 12.94 -21.82
N ARG A 273 22.58 13.71 -22.91
CA ARG A 273 23.54 13.52 -24.00
C ARG A 273 24.93 14.05 -23.67
N ASN A 274 25.06 14.88 -22.65
CA ASN A 274 26.31 15.52 -22.24
C ASN A 274 27.00 14.72 -21.15
N LEU A 275 26.22 14.21 -20.19
CA LEU A 275 26.69 13.40 -19.07
C LEU A 275 26.64 11.90 -19.34
N GLY A 276 26.01 11.50 -20.45
CA GLY A 276 26.03 10.13 -20.97
C GLY A 276 25.40 9.11 -20.05
N TYR A 277 24.20 9.42 -19.54
CA TYR A 277 23.39 8.47 -18.81
C TYR A 277 21.95 8.46 -19.34
N ILE A 278 21.25 7.37 -19.06
CA ILE A 278 19.82 7.21 -19.29
C ILE A 278 19.08 7.04 -17.96
N ALA A 279 17.86 7.53 -17.92
CA ALA A 279 16.94 7.36 -16.80
C ALA A 279 15.63 6.78 -17.30
N LEU A 280 15.31 5.55 -16.90
CA LEU A 280 14.09 4.87 -17.27
C LEU A 280 12.90 5.48 -16.53
N THR A 281 11.73 5.57 -17.17
CA THR A 281 10.51 6.03 -16.49
C THR A 281 9.94 4.95 -15.57
N THR A 282 10.27 3.69 -15.85
CA THR A 282 9.89 2.52 -15.06
C THR A 282 11.14 1.73 -14.69
N PRO A 283 11.36 1.40 -13.41
CA PRO A 283 12.53 0.63 -13.00
C PRO A 283 12.49 -0.78 -13.59
N LEU A 284 13.65 -1.32 -13.94
CA LEU A 284 13.75 -2.69 -14.45
C LEU A 284 13.52 -3.72 -13.33
N GLN A 285 13.06 -4.90 -13.72
CA GLN A 285 13.05 -6.07 -12.83
C GLN A 285 14.47 -6.59 -12.61
N ALA A 286 14.65 -7.39 -11.55
CA ALA A 286 15.96 -7.91 -11.17
C ALA A 286 16.62 -8.72 -12.29
N GLN A 287 15.82 -9.47 -13.03
CA GLN A 287 16.26 -10.36 -14.10
C GLN A 287 16.09 -9.75 -15.51
N ASP A 288 15.75 -8.47 -15.63
CA ASP A 288 15.73 -7.83 -16.95
C ASP A 288 17.15 -7.53 -17.42
N VAL A 289 17.37 -7.63 -18.74
CA VAL A 289 18.63 -7.26 -19.40
C VAL A 289 18.46 -5.90 -20.06
N LEU A 290 19.43 -5.00 -19.89
CA LEU A 290 19.45 -3.67 -20.50
C LEU A 290 20.62 -3.57 -21.49
N GLY A 291 20.30 -3.27 -22.73
CA GLY A 291 21.27 -3.01 -23.80
C GLY A 291 21.04 -1.66 -24.47
N VAL A 292 22.12 -1.04 -24.97
CA VAL A 292 22.04 0.21 -25.73
C VAL A 292 22.84 0.14 -27.02
N PHE A 293 22.32 0.78 -28.05
CA PHE A 293 23.06 1.17 -29.25
C PHE A 293 23.19 2.69 -29.24
N TYR A 294 24.40 3.22 -29.42
CA TYR A 294 24.58 4.67 -29.42
C TYR A 294 25.74 5.12 -30.31
N ALA A 295 25.71 6.39 -30.68
CA ALA A 295 26.82 7.05 -31.35
C ALA A 295 27.18 8.34 -30.61
N THR A 296 28.47 8.57 -30.45
CA THR A 296 29.03 9.80 -29.90
C THR A 296 29.63 10.66 -31.00
N ARG A 297 29.67 11.96 -30.74
CA ARG A 297 30.35 12.94 -31.58
C ARG A 297 31.26 13.80 -30.74
N ASN A 298 32.54 13.84 -31.11
CA ASN A 298 33.53 14.67 -30.48
C ASN A 298 33.31 16.14 -30.87
N ARG A 299 33.16 17.02 -29.89
CA ARG A 299 32.89 18.45 -30.09
C ARG A 299 34.10 19.22 -30.60
N LEU A 300 35.30 18.71 -30.38
CA LEU A 300 36.56 19.36 -30.77
C LEU A 300 37.02 18.92 -32.16
N THR A 301 36.95 17.62 -32.46
CA THR A 301 37.43 17.04 -33.73
C THR A 301 36.33 16.77 -34.74
N GLY A 302 35.06 16.71 -34.30
CA GLY A 302 33.91 16.35 -35.13
C GLY A 302 33.78 14.86 -35.42
N GLN A 303 34.72 14.03 -34.95
CA GLN A 303 34.76 12.57 -35.15
C GLN A 303 33.51 11.91 -34.56
N ARG A 304 32.95 10.96 -35.31
CA ARG A 304 31.79 10.16 -34.88
C ARG A 304 32.22 8.74 -34.56
N VAL A 305 31.80 8.22 -33.40
CA VAL A 305 32.05 6.83 -33.00
C VAL A 305 30.72 6.15 -32.71
N THR A 306 30.46 4.99 -33.31
CA THR A 306 29.22 4.20 -33.09
C THR A 306 29.55 2.92 -32.34
N PHE A 307 28.72 2.61 -31.34
CA PHE A 307 28.84 1.46 -30.46
C PHE A 307 27.63 0.54 -30.66
N GLY A 308 27.89 -0.66 -31.16
CA GLY A 308 26.87 -1.63 -31.54
C GLY A 308 26.50 -1.57 -33.02
N ASP A 309 25.59 -2.46 -33.40
CA ASP A 309 25.07 -2.58 -34.76
C ASP A 309 23.60 -3.01 -34.69
N VAL A 310 22.69 -2.24 -35.29
CA VAL A 310 21.26 -2.56 -35.32
C VAL A 310 20.82 -2.68 -36.78
N PRO A 311 20.78 -3.90 -37.34
CA PRO A 311 20.43 -4.09 -38.73
C PRO A 311 18.96 -3.72 -39.00
N ILE A 312 18.71 -3.26 -40.23
CA ILE A 312 17.38 -2.84 -40.69
C ILE A 312 16.42 -4.04 -40.66
N VAL A 313 16.90 -5.20 -41.14
CA VAL A 313 16.18 -6.48 -41.13
C VAL A 313 16.60 -7.29 -39.91
N ASN A 314 15.63 -7.81 -39.17
CA ASN A 314 15.85 -8.69 -38.01
C ASN A 314 15.76 -10.14 -38.50
N ASP A 315 16.90 -10.79 -38.71
CA ASP A 315 17.03 -12.16 -39.23
C ASP A 315 18.07 -12.91 -38.37
N PRO A 316 17.94 -14.22 -38.11
CA PRO A 316 18.99 -15.05 -37.52
C PRO A 316 20.42 -14.86 -38.08
N GLU A 317 20.59 -14.44 -39.34
CA GLU A 317 21.93 -14.16 -39.91
C GLU A 317 22.46 -12.75 -39.57
N ASN A 318 21.61 -11.83 -39.10
CA ASN A 318 21.94 -10.43 -38.79
C ASN A 318 21.33 -10.02 -37.44
N GLU A 319 21.94 -10.48 -36.35
CA GLU A 319 21.50 -10.16 -35.00
C GLU A 319 21.84 -8.71 -34.59
N THR A 320 20.99 -8.14 -33.73
CA THR A 320 21.24 -6.82 -33.14
C THR A 320 22.37 -6.91 -32.10
N LYS A 321 23.42 -6.09 -32.24
CA LYS A 321 24.58 -6.06 -31.35
C LYS A 321 24.55 -4.80 -30.50
N LEU A 322 24.46 -4.97 -29.18
CA LEU A 322 24.26 -3.88 -28.22
C LEU A 322 25.42 -3.79 -27.24
N ARG A 323 25.60 -2.63 -26.62
CA ARG A 323 26.34 -2.52 -25.37
C ARG A 323 25.48 -2.99 -24.21
N LEU A 324 25.99 -3.88 -23.39
CA LEU A 324 25.35 -4.37 -22.18
C LEU A 324 25.55 -3.38 -21.03
N LEU A 325 24.46 -2.84 -20.48
CA LEU A 325 24.48 -1.98 -19.29
C LEU A 325 24.05 -2.72 -18.02
N LYS A 326 23.20 -3.75 -18.17
CA LYS A 326 22.74 -4.59 -17.05
C LYS A 326 22.55 -6.03 -17.54
N SER A 327 23.22 -6.98 -16.90
CA SER A 327 23.04 -8.42 -17.14
C SER A 327 21.80 -8.98 -16.42
N ARG A 328 21.37 -10.18 -16.84
CA ARG A 328 20.26 -10.91 -16.19
C ARG A 328 20.63 -11.32 -14.78
N ASN A 329 21.84 -11.85 -14.64
CA ASN A 329 22.43 -12.30 -13.41
C ASN A 329 23.49 -11.30 -12.95
N GLU A 330 23.03 -10.16 -12.42
CA GLU A 330 23.92 -9.13 -11.91
C GLU A 330 24.84 -9.67 -10.83
N ARG A 331 26.15 -9.58 -11.05
CA ARG A 331 27.16 -10.00 -10.09
C ARG A 331 27.71 -8.77 -9.37
N ALA A 332 27.42 -8.68 -8.07
CA ALA A 332 28.10 -7.71 -7.21
C ALA A 332 29.62 -8.01 -7.19
N PRO A 333 30.46 -6.97 -7.06
CA PRO A 333 31.91 -7.14 -7.03
C PRO A 333 32.37 -8.01 -5.85
N GLN A 334 33.41 -8.82 -6.07
CA GLN A 334 33.93 -9.77 -5.09
C GLN A 334 35.46 -9.81 -5.13
N GLY A 335 36.07 -10.29 -4.04
CA GLY A 335 37.52 -10.53 -3.97
C GLY A 335 38.34 -9.26 -4.24
N THR A 336 39.35 -9.36 -5.11
CA THR A 336 40.28 -8.25 -5.42
C THR A 336 39.65 -7.09 -6.19
N ASP A 337 38.41 -7.24 -6.66
CA ASP A 337 37.72 -6.19 -7.43
C ASP A 337 36.96 -5.20 -6.53
N LEU A 338 36.76 -5.50 -5.24
CA LEU A 338 36.03 -4.63 -4.30
C LEU A 338 36.58 -3.20 -4.23
N ASP A 339 37.89 -3.03 -4.39
CA ASP A 339 38.56 -1.72 -4.25
C ASP A 339 38.72 -0.96 -5.58
N ASN A 340 38.29 -1.55 -6.71
CA ASN A 340 38.43 -0.94 -8.03
C ASN A 340 37.12 -1.03 -8.84
N PRO A 341 36.30 0.03 -8.81
CA PRO A 341 35.03 0.05 -9.52
C PRO A 341 35.07 -0.19 -11.02
N LYS A 342 36.20 0.10 -11.67
CA LYS A 342 36.37 -0.13 -13.11
C LYS A 342 36.30 -1.62 -13.49
N ARG A 343 36.49 -2.50 -12.49
CA ARG A 343 36.46 -3.96 -12.64
C ARG A 343 35.12 -4.59 -12.27
N TRP A 344 34.10 -3.79 -11.90
CA TRP A 344 32.81 -4.33 -11.47
C TRP A 344 31.93 -4.80 -12.64
N GLY A 345 32.47 -4.92 -13.85
CA GLY A 345 31.69 -5.36 -15.01
C GLY A 345 30.52 -4.43 -15.30
N THR A 346 29.36 -4.99 -15.66
CA THR A 346 28.14 -4.21 -15.89
C THR A 346 27.55 -3.57 -14.63
N TRP A 347 27.91 -4.06 -13.43
CA TRP A 347 27.43 -3.52 -12.15
C TRP A 347 27.75 -2.04 -11.98
N GLN A 348 28.87 -1.58 -12.54
CA GLN A 348 29.32 -0.19 -12.42
C GLN A 348 28.43 0.83 -13.14
N TYR A 349 27.65 0.39 -14.14
CA TYR A 349 26.85 1.28 -14.97
C TYR A 349 25.55 1.68 -14.28
N GLU A 350 24.99 0.86 -13.39
CA GLU A 350 23.85 1.27 -12.55
C GLU A 350 24.28 2.39 -11.60
N TRP A 351 23.58 3.50 -11.67
CA TRP A 351 23.88 4.68 -10.90
C TRP A 351 23.12 4.67 -9.57
N ARG A 352 23.87 4.69 -8.47
CA ARG A 352 23.33 4.44 -7.11
C ARG A 352 23.22 5.67 -6.22
N ASN A 353 23.19 6.86 -6.83
CA ASN A 353 23.24 8.15 -6.11
C ASN A 353 22.06 9.07 -6.40
N VAL A 354 21.00 8.52 -7.00
CA VAL A 354 19.78 9.27 -7.29
C VAL A 354 18.70 8.84 -6.30
N TYR A 355 18.03 9.78 -5.64
CA TYR A 355 17.06 9.51 -4.57
C TYR A 355 15.71 10.16 -4.88
N PHE A 356 14.61 9.47 -4.58
CA PHE A 356 13.27 10.05 -4.68
C PHE A 356 12.93 10.84 -3.41
N LEU A 357 12.58 12.10 -3.56
CA LEU A 357 12.27 13.06 -2.49
C LEU A 357 10.86 12.91 -1.91
N GLY A 358 10.13 11.85 -2.30
CA GLY A 358 8.81 11.50 -1.77
C GLY A 358 7.62 11.99 -2.59
N LYS A 359 7.81 13.05 -3.38
CA LYS A 359 6.75 13.69 -4.17
C LYS A 359 7.29 14.25 -5.46
N THR A 360 6.48 14.25 -6.52
CA THR A 360 6.72 14.97 -7.78
C THR A 360 6.14 16.39 -7.73
N ALA A 361 6.58 17.27 -8.64
CA ALA A 361 6.16 18.66 -8.70
C ALA A 361 6.26 19.40 -7.35
N ILE A 362 7.44 19.32 -6.74
CA ILE A 362 7.78 19.99 -5.48
C ILE A 362 7.87 21.50 -5.72
N ASN A 363 7.34 22.30 -4.79
CA ASN A 363 7.54 23.75 -4.79
C ASN A 363 8.91 24.09 -4.17
N PRO A 364 9.85 24.70 -4.91
CA PRO A 364 11.18 25.04 -4.37
C PRO A 364 11.14 26.00 -3.18
N ASP A 365 10.16 26.92 -3.11
CA ASP A 365 10.10 27.93 -2.04
C ASP A 365 9.80 27.33 -0.66
N GLY A 366 9.24 26.12 -0.61
CA GLY A 366 8.88 25.40 0.61
C GLY A 366 9.70 24.13 0.84
N PHE A 367 10.81 23.96 0.12
CA PHE A 367 11.66 22.77 0.17
C PHE A 367 12.85 22.99 1.11
N ASP A 368 13.03 22.08 2.08
CA ASP A 368 14.22 21.99 2.90
C ASP A 368 14.77 20.55 2.90
N LEU A 369 16.09 20.43 3.00
CA LEU A 369 16.79 19.15 3.00
C LEU A 369 17.95 19.20 3.99
N LYS A 370 18.06 18.15 4.81
CA LYS A 370 19.21 17.93 5.70
C LYS A 370 19.65 16.48 5.65
N ILE A 371 20.90 16.22 5.99
CA ILE A 371 21.45 14.87 6.03
C ILE A 371 21.93 14.58 7.44
N PHE A 372 21.49 13.45 7.98
CA PHE A 372 21.80 13.04 9.35
C PHE A 372 22.53 11.72 9.36
N LYS A 373 23.51 11.59 10.26
CA LYS A 373 24.10 10.31 10.66
C LYS A 373 23.26 9.69 11.77
N LYS A 374 22.97 8.40 11.64
CA LYS A 374 22.29 7.63 12.68
C LYS A 374 23.23 7.33 13.83
N ALA A 375 22.80 7.68 15.05
CA ALA A 375 23.54 7.33 16.25
C ALA A 375 23.13 5.93 16.74
N PRO A 376 24.07 5.07 17.18
CA PRO A 376 23.74 3.81 17.85
C PRO A 376 22.93 4.01 19.13
N SER A 377 23.12 5.14 19.81
CA SER A 377 22.34 5.61 20.95
C SER A 377 22.37 7.14 20.99
N GLY A 378 21.28 7.78 21.44
CA GLY A 378 21.15 9.24 21.49
C GLY A 378 20.53 9.86 20.23
N ALA A 379 20.67 11.19 20.09
CA ALA A 379 20.09 11.95 18.98
C ALA A 379 20.96 11.86 17.72
N ASN A 380 20.33 11.66 16.57
CA ASN A 380 20.97 11.72 15.25
C ASN A 380 21.56 13.14 15.03
N GLN A 381 22.72 13.21 14.40
CA GLN A 381 23.46 14.46 14.18
C GLN A 381 23.46 14.81 12.70
N ASP A 382 23.31 16.09 12.37
CA ASP A 382 23.45 16.64 11.02
C ASP A 382 24.85 17.19 10.72
N VAL A 383 25.77 17.09 11.68
CA VAL A 383 27.19 17.45 11.57
C VAL A 383 28.11 16.26 11.87
N ASP A 384 29.33 16.30 11.33
CA ASP A 384 30.40 15.36 11.63
C ASP A 384 31.05 15.64 13.02
N GLU A 385 32.07 14.84 13.36
CA GLU A 385 32.81 15.02 14.62
C GLU A 385 33.57 16.37 14.71
N GLY A 386 33.81 17.04 13.56
CA GLY A 386 34.41 18.37 13.46
C GLY A 386 33.41 19.54 13.46
N GLY A 387 32.10 19.26 13.49
CA GLY A 387 31.04 20.26 13.45
C GLY A 387 30.69 20.76 12.04
N VAL A 388 31.16 20.08 10.99
CA VAL A 388 30.84 20.36 9.59
C VAL A 388 29.56 19.62 9.21
N PRO A 389 28.54 20.31 8.66
CA PRO A 389 27.30 19.69 8.23
C PRO A 389 27.48 18.62 7.15
N TYR A 390 26.79 17.50 7.25
CA TYR A 390 26.85 16.44 6.23
C TYR A 390 26.34 16.91 4.86
N ILE A 391 25.38 17.85 4.84
CA ILE A 391 24.90 18.44 3.58
C ILE A 391 26.00 19.18 2.82
N GLN A 392 26.92 19.82 3.54
CA GLN A 392 28.11 20.47 3.00
C GLN A 392 29.15 19.43 2.58
N LEU A 393 29.42 18.41 3.43
CA LEU A 393 30.38 17.35 3.13
C LEU A 393 30.01 16.56 1.86
N LEU A 394 28.72 16.35 1.64
CA LEU A 394 28.15 15.63 0.49
C LEU A 394 27.93 16.53 -0.74
N GLY A 395 28.37 17.78 -0.70
CA GLY A 395 28.40 18.69 -1.85
C GLY A 395 27.06 19.32 -2.24
N LEU A 396 26.05 19.27 -1.36
CA LEU A 396 24.73 19.87 -1.59
C LEU A 396 24.58 21.29 -1.01
N ASP A 397 25.52 21.73 -0.17
CA ASP A 397 25.67 23.11 0.31
C ASP A 397 27.10 23.57 0.01
N ARG A 398 27.27 24.32 -1.07
CA ARG A 398 28.59 24.77 -1.57
C ARG A 398 28.76 26.28 -1.41
N ARG A 399 27.65 27.01 -1.29
CA ARG A 399 27.59 28.47 -1.15
C ARG A 399 26.30 28.87 -0.45
N GLY A 400 26.27 30.08 0.07
CA GLY A 400 25.01 30.70 0.48
C GLY A 400 24.21 31.25 -0.72
N VAL A 401 23.13 31.97 -0.43
CA VAL A 401 22.17 32.51 -1.42
C VAL A 401 22.81 33.29 -2.58
N ASN A 402 23.96 33.97 -2.37
CA ASN A 402 24.62 34.78 -3.39
C ASN A 402 25.80 34.02 -4.04
N PRO A 403 26.04 34.15 -5.36
CA PRO A 403 27.21 33.55 -6.00
C PRO A 403 28.53 33.95 -5.32
N GLY A 404 29.30 32.95 -4.87
CA GLY A 404 30.61 33.14 -4.22
C GLY A 404 30.58 33.40 -2.70
N SER A 405 29.41 33.34 -2.05
CA SER A 405 29.34 33.37 -0.58
C SER A 405 29.70 32.03 0.04
N GLN A 406 30.07 32.03 1.33
CA GLN A 406 30.35 30.80 2.08
C GLN A 406 29.07 29.97 2.26
N PRO A 407 29.18 28.62 2.39
CA PRO A 407 28.07 27.73 2.74
C PRO A 407 27.27 28.22 3.95
N ASP A 408 25.95 28.11 3.93
CA ASP A 408 25.04 28.64 4.95
C ASP A 408 24.21 27.56 5.68
N ARG A 409 24.58 26.28 5.50
CA ARG A 409 23.92 25.10 6.05
C ARG A 409 22.54 24.81 5.47
N LEU A 410 22.17 25.48 4.38
CA LEU A 410 20.95 25.22 3.62
C LEU A 410 21.31 24.53 2.31
N VAL A 411 20.38 23.73 1.79
CA VAL A 411 20.56 23.08 0.48
C VAL A 411 20.63 24.15 -0.61
N ASP A 412 21.64 24.05 -1.47
CA ASP A 412 21.71 24.85 -2.69
C ASP A 412 20.60 24.40 -3.66
N ILE A 413 19.75 25.32 -4.10
CA ILE A 413 18.74 25.05 -5.15
C ILE A 413 19.47 25.00 -6.51
N ASP A 414 20.01 23.82 -6.82
CA ASP A 414 20.67 23.51 -8.09
C ASP A 414 19.80 22.56 -8.92
N TYR A 415 19.27 23.05 -10.04
CA TYR A 415 18.41 22.27 -10.95
C TYR A 415 19.18 21.17 -11.72
N GLU A 416 20.52 21.16 -11.70
CA GLU A 416 21.33 20.03 -12.20
C GLU A 416 21.36 18.87 -11.18
N LEU A 417 21.22 19.17 -9.88
CA LEU A 417 21.24 18.18 -8.80
C LEU A 417 19.84 17.84 -8.29
N ILE A 418 18.86 18.74 -8.42
CA ILE A 418 17.50 18.56 -7.91
C ILE A 418 16.49 18.76 -9.04
N ASN A 419 15.81 17.67 -9.40
CA ASN A 419 14.69 17.70 -10.32
C ASN A 419 13.37 17.79 -9.54
N PHE A 420 12.90 19.01 -9.28
CA PHE A 420 11.65 19.24 -8.53
C PHE A 420 10.41 18.68 -9.23
N GLN A 421 10.40 18.58 -10.57
CA GLN A 421 9.29 18.03 -11.32
C GLN A 421 9.18 16.51 -11.11
N ARG A 422 10.29 15.79 -11.16
CA ARG A 422 10.37 14.34 -10.94
C ARG A 422 10.54 13.95 -9.48
N GLY A 423 10.82 14.92 -8.60
CA GLY A 423 11.07 14.68 -7.20
C GLY A 423 12.37 13.92 -6.96
N GLU A 424 13.43 14.21 -7.70
CA GLU A 424 14.67 13.43 -7.64
C GLU A 424 15.86 14.31 -7.24
N LEU A 425 16.69 13.80 -6.33
CA LEU A 425 17.98 14.37 -5.95
C LEU A 425 19.09 13.50 -6.52
N ILE A 426 20.07 14.12 -7.15
CA ILE A 426 21.28 13.55 -7.71
C ILE A 426 22.45 14.10 -6.90
N PHE A 427 23.19 13.24 -6.20
CA PHE A 427 24.42 13.69 -5.55
C PHE A 427 25.48 14.03 -6.61
N PRO A 428 26.31 15.06 -6.35
CA PRO A 428 27.32 15.50 -7.29
C PRO A 428 28.43 14.46 -7.52
N ASP A 429 28.60 13.52 -6.59
CA ASP A 429 29.63 12.47 -6.62
C ASP A 429 29.13 11.10 -7.05
N LEU A 430 30.04 10.27 -7.56
CA LEU A 430 29.80 8.86 -7.88
C LEU A 430 29.68 7.96 -6.64
N TYR A 431 30.21 8.38 -5.49
CA TYR A 431 30.18 7.61 -4.24
C TYR A 431 29.99 8.50 -3.00
N PRO A 432 28.90 9.30 -2.92
CA PRO A 432 28.68 10.25 -1.83
C PRO A 432 28.84 9.64 -0.44
N PHE A 433 28.36 8.41 -0.22
CA PHE A 433 28.43 7.73 1.08
C PHE A 433 29.63 6.78 1.22
N ALA A 434 30.49 6.67 0.20
CA ALA A 434 31.68 5.83 0.23
C ALA A 434 32.87 6.49 -0.52
N PRO A 435 33.32 7.68 -0.08
CA PRO A 435 34.37 8.44 -0.76
C PRO A 435 35.70 7.69 -0.88
N GLY A 436 35.93 6.66 -0.05
CA GLY A 436 37.09 5.76 -0.16
C GLY A 436 37.26 5.14 -1.56
N LEU A 437 36.18 4.99 -2.32
CA LEU A 437 36.21 4.44 -3.68
C LEU A 437 36.74 5.43 -4.73
N LEU A 438 36.81 6.74 -4.42
CA LEU A 438 37.29 7.78 -5.35
C LEU A 438 38.81 7.91 -5.39
N PHE A 439 39.52 7.50 -4.34
CA PHE A 439 40.99 7.65 -4.18
C PHE A 439 41.81 6.97 -5.30
N ASN A 440 41.25 5.98 -5.98
CA ASN A 440 41.90 5.28 -7.09
C ASN A 440 41.61 5.90 -8.47
N GLU A 441 40.77 6.94 -8.59
CA GLU A 441 40.32 7.47 -9.88
C GLU A 441 41.09 8.69 -10.40
N GLY A 442 42.06 9.26 -9.65
CA GLY A 442 42.94 10.32 -10.14
C GLY A 442 42.23 11.60 -10.63
N ALA A 443 40.93 11.73 -10.37
CA ALA A 443 40.13 12.86 -10.79
C ALA A 443 40.38 14.04 -9.84
N SER A 444 40.81 15.17 -10.40
CA SER A 444 40.77 16.46 -9.72
C SER A 444 39.32 16.78 -9.36
N VAL A 445 38.94 16.53 -8.09
CA VAL A 445 37.67 16.95 -7.51
C VAL A 445 37.66 18.48 -7.48
N ALA A 446 36.82 19.08 -8.31
CA ALA A 446 36.71 20.53 -8.36
C ALA A 446 35.57 21.01 -7.43
N PHE A 447 36.01 21.70 -6.40
CA PHE A 447 35.38 22.62 -5.46
C PHE A 447 33.92 22.47 -4.98
N PRO A 448 33.72 22.47 -3.63
CA PRO A 448 34.74 22.28 -2.62
C PRO A 448 35.20 20.81 -2.60
N ASN A 449 36.50 20.58 -2.44
CA ASN A 449 37.09 19.26 -2.25
C ASN A 449 36.76 18.73 -0.84
N THR A 450 35.49 18.49 -0.54
CA THR A 450 35.04 18.05 0.80
C THR A 450 35.06 16.54 0.98
N GLN A 451 35.27 15.78 -0.09
CA GLN A 451 35.06 14.33 -0.09
C GLN A 451 36.34 13.50 0.06
N ILE A 452 37.52 14.05 -0.25
CA ILE A 452 38.75 13.25 -0.16
C ILE A 452 39.02 12.82 1.30
N ASP A 453 38.60 13.58 2.33
CA ASP A 453 38.71 13.17 3.75
C ASP A 453 37.37 13.18 4.53
N GLY A 454 36.21 13.26 3.85
CA GLY A 454 34.99 13.84 4.43
C GLY A 454 34.03 12.96 5.24
N LEU A 455 34.09 11.63 5.13
CA LEU A 455 33.20 10.73 5.88
C LEU A 455 33.99 9.64 6.61
N ASN A 456 34.06 9.76 7.93
CA ASN A 456 34.70 8.77 8.82
C ASN A 456 33.96 7.42 8.81
N ASP A 457 32.64 7.45 8.64
CA ASP A 457 31.78 6.26 8.55
C ASP A 457 31.22 6.12 7.15
N GLN A 458 31.66 5.11 6.40
CA GLN A 458 31.23 4.91 5.01
C GLN A 458 30.17 3.80 4.89
N THR A 459 29.28 3.93 3.90
CA THR A 459 28.28 2.93 3.49
C THR A 459 28.71 2.29 2.18
N SER A 460 29.81 1.54 2.18
CA SER A 460 30.34 0.88 0.98
C SER A 460 29.40 -0.19 0.41
N GLU A 461 28.61 -0.80 1.29
CA GLU A 461 27.69 -1.91 1.03
C GLU A 461 26.57 -1.51 0.09
N LEU A 462 26.19 -0.23 0.09
CA LEU A 462 25.29 0.37 -0.90
C LEU A 462 25.77 0.11 -2.34
N TYR A 463 27.10 0.14 -2.56
CA TYR A 463 27.71 0.05 -3.87
C TYR A 463 28.18 -1.35 -4.24
N ASN A 464 28.55 -2.17 -3.25
CA ASN A 464 29.19 -3.46 -3.50
C ASN A 464 28.33 -4.69 -3.11
N ARG A 465 27.08 -4.51 -2.64
CA ARG A 465 26.17 -5.62 -2.31
C ARG A 465 24.89 -5.62 -3.14
N ILE A 466 24.33 -6.81 -3.33
CA ILE A 466 23.00 -6.96 -3.93
C ILE A 466 21.89 -6.47 -3.01
N SER A 467 20.81 -6.01 -3.63
CA SER A 467 19.62 -5.43 -2.98
C SER A 467 19.03 -6.30 -1.87
N THR A 468 18.96 -7.62 -2.06
CA THR A 468 18.40 -8.56 -1.08
C THR A 468 19.23 -8.63 0.19
N THR A 469 20.57 -8.68 0.06
CA THR A 469 21.49 -8.63 1.20
C THR A 469 21.33 -7.32 1.97
N ILE A 470 21.19 -6.20 1.26
CA ILE A 470 21.00 -4.88 1.88
C ILE A 470 19.69 -4.85 2.67
N ASN A 471 18.59 -5.26 2.05
CA ASN A 471 17.25 -5.21 2.64
C ASN A 471 17.14 -6.12 3.88
N ASN A 472 17.84 -7.25 3.91
CA ASN A 472 17.86 -8.16 5.06
C ASN A 472 18.74 -7.66 6.22
N ASN A 473 19.60 -6.66 5.99
CA ASN A 473 20.56 -6.15 6.96
C ASN A 473 20.51 -4.61 7.08
N ILE A 474 19.32 -4.02 6.88
CA ILE A 474 19.12 -2.56 6.89
C ILE A 474 19.73 -1.91 8.13
N ALA A 475 19.55 -2.51 9.31
CA ALA A 475 20.07 -1.95 10.56
C ALA A 475 21.61 -1.83 10.58
N ASN A 476 22.31 -2.72 9.87
CA ASN A 476 23.78 -2.74 9.83
C ASN A 476 24.35 -1.80 8.74
N PHE A 477 23.64 -1.62 7.63
CA PHE A 477 24.14 -0.86 6.48
C PHE A 477 23.61 0.57 6.39
N ASN A 478 22.43 0.86 6.93
CA ASN A 478 21.90 2.23 6.96
C ASN A 478 22.64 3.06 8.01
N LYS A 479 23.52 3.95 7.55
CA LYS A 479 24.28 4.86 8.41
C LYS A 479 23.74 6.29 8.33
N TYR A 480 23.28 6.73 7.17
CA TYR A 480 22.78 8.09 6.95
C TYR A 480 21.33 8.09 6.46
N TYR A 481 20.63 9.19 6.72
CA TYR A 481 19.35 9.46 6.10
C TYR A 481 19.23 10.92 5.67
N ILE A 482 18.57 11.12 4.55
CA ILE A 482 18.20 12.40 3.97
C ILE A 482 16.82 12.74 4.54
N ALA A 483 16.76 13.80 5.33
CA ALA A 483 15.51 14.36 5.86
C ALA A 483 15.04 15.46 4.91
N VAL A 484 13.89 15.24 4.28
CA VAL A 484 13.26 16.17 3.35
C VAL A 484 12.01 16.74 4.00
N GLU A 485 11.82 18.05 3.86
CA GLU A 485 10.62 18.75 4.31
C GLU A 485 10.01 19.50 3.13
N HIS A 486 8.69 19.33 2.93
CA HIS A 486 7.91 20.03 1.92
C HIS A 486 6.84 20.87 2.60
N LYS A 487 6.76 22.17 2.27
CA LYS A 487 5.72 23.08 2.77
C LYS A 487 4.79 23.49 1.62
N ASP A 488 3.61 22.86 1.58
CA ASP A 488 2.53 23.23 0.67
C ASP A 488 1.47 24.06 1.41
N ARG A 489 0.98 25.14 0.79
CA ARG A 489 -0.21 25.87 1.30
C ARG A 489 -1.47 25.08 0.94
N GLN A 490 -2.17 24.53 1.92
CA GLN A 490 -3.43 23.82 1.71
C GLN A 490 -4.56 24.42 2.55
N ALA A 491 -5.71 24.66 1.91
CA ALA A 491 -6.94 25.10 2.57
C ALA A 491 -7.89 23.93 2.90
N GLN A 492 -7.50 22.72 2.54
CA GLN A 492 -8.32 21.52 2.59
C GLN A 492 -7.54 20.41 3.30
N TYR A 493 -8.15 19.85 4.35
CA TYR A 493 -7.54 18.88 5.23
C TYR A 493 -8.36 17.59 5.23
N SER A 494 -7.66 16.45 5.23
CA SER A 494 -8.30 15.15 5.42
C SER A 494 -8.48 14.88 6.90
N LEU A 495 -9.68 14.48 7.31
CA LEU A 495 -9.97 14.02 8.67
C LEU A 495 -9.44 12.59 8.93
N GLY A 496 -8.82 11.96 7.92
CA GLY A 496 -8.26 10.60 8.01
C GLY A 496 -9.33 9.49 8.02
N ARG A 497 -10.61 9.85 7.94
CA ARG A 497 -11.76 8.94 7.90
C ARG A 497 -12.76 9.41 6.87
N SER A 498 -13.16 8.52 5.98
CA SER A 498 -14.32 8.71 5.10
C SER A 498 -15.63 8.42 5.84
N ASN A 499 -16.76 8.76 5.22
CA ASN A 499 -18.09 8.49 5.75
C ASN A 499 -18.34 9.14 7.13
N VAL A 500 -17.96 10.40 7.23
CA VAL A 500 -18.25 11.24 8.41
C VAL A 500 -19.77 11.41 8.51
N ILE A 501 -20.32 11.29 9.70
CA ILE A 501 -21.75 11.45 9.94
C ILE A 501 -22.09 12.93 9.85
N ASP A 502 -23.01 13.27 8.95
CA ASP A 502 -23.48 14.64 8.72
C ASP A 502 -23.85 15.36 10.02
N GLY A 503 -23.25 16.54 10.23
CA GLY A 503 -23.52 17.40 11.38
C GLY A 503 -22.97 16.90 12.71
N SER A 504 -22.15 15.85 12.72
CA SER A 504 -21.47 15.38 13.94
C SER A 504 -20.22 16.19 14.29
N GLU A 505 -19.73 17.02 13.39
CA GLU A 505 -18.47 17.73 13.51
C GLU A 505 -18.56 18.97 14.43
N VAL A 506 -17.55 19.12 15.28
CA VAL A 506 -17.29 20.30 16.10
C VAL A 506 -15.88 20.76 15.78
N VAL A 507 -15.80 21.87 15.06
CA VAL A 507 -14.55 22.47 14.59
C VAL A 507 -14.20 23.66 15.47
N LYS A 508 -12.97 23.70 15.99
CA LYS A 508 -12.41 24.82 16.74
C LYS A 508 -11.14 25.33 16.06
N LEU A 509 -10.97 26.65 16.00
CA LEU A 509 -9.78 27.34 15.53
C LEU A 509 -9.25 28.22 16.67
N ASN A 510 -8.03 27.96 17.15
CA ASN A 510 -7.45 28.63 18.32
C ASN A 510 -8.41 28.63 19.52
N GLY A 511 -9.13 27.51 19.73
CA GLY A 511 -10.16 27.36 20.76
C GLY A 511 -11.54 27.97 20.44
N ARG A 512 -11.69 28.79 19.40
CA ARG A 512 -12.97 29.37 18.97
C ARG A 512 -13.75 28.37 18.08
N LYS A 513 -14.97 28.00 18.49
CA LYS A 513 -15.86 27.16 17.67
C LYS A 513 -16.23 27.86 16.35
N LEU A 514 -16.08 27.15 15.24
CA LEU A 514 -16.40 27.62 13.90
C LEU A 514 -17.78 27.16 13.44
N VAL A 515 -18.38 27.88 12.50
CA VAL A 515 -19.71 27.62 11.96
C VAL A 515 -19.63 26.99 10.56
N ALA A 516 -20.22 25.81 10.39
CA ALA A 516 -20.33 25.12 9.10
C ALA A 516 -21.03 25.99 8.05
N GLY A 517 -20.54 25.98 6.81
CA GLY A 517 -21.04 26.75 5.67
C GLY A 517 -20.60 28.21 5.63
N SER A 518 -20.22 28.81 6.78
CA SER A 518 -19.68 30.17 6.86
C SER A 518 -18.16 30.18 6.99
N ASP A 519 -17.63 29.43 7.95
CA ASP A 519 -16.20 29.41 8.28
C ASP A 519 -15.46 28.24 7.62
N TYR A 520 -16.17 27.15 7.33
CA TYR A 520 -15.65 25.97 6.64
C TYR A 520 -16.74 25.23 5.87
N ILE A 521 -16.34 24.34 4.96
CA ILE A 521 -17.21 23.40 4.25
C ILE A 521 -16.73 21.98 4.53
N MET A 522 -17.66 21.09 4.89
CA MET A 522 -17.39 19.68 5.13
C MET A 522 -17.83 18.83 3.94
N LEU A 523 -16.94 17.97 3.46
CA LEU A 523 -17.22 16.92 2.48
C LEU A 523 -17.29 15.59 3.23
N TYR A 524 -18.48 15.21 3.68
CA TYR A 524 -18.70 14.13 4.64
C TYR A 524 -18.31 12.75 4.10
N GLU A 525 -18.60 12.48 2.83
CA GLU A 525 -18.38 11.17 2.21
C GLU A 525 -16.89 10.82 2.13
N VAL A 526 -16.06 11.80 1.77
CA VAL A 526 -14.60 11.66 1.67
C VAL A 526 -13.86 12.09 2.95
N GLY A 527 -14.58 12.67 3.92
CA GLY A 527 -14.03 13.14 5.18
C GLY A 527 -13.01 14.26 5.03
N GLN A 528 -13.33 15.29 4.24
CA GLN A 528 -12.44 16.42 4.00
C GLN A 528 -13.06 17.74 4.42
N ILE A 529 -12.33 18.54 5.19
CA ILE A 529 -12.75 19.87 5.63
C ILE A 529 -11.99 20.92 4.83
N ARG A 530 -12.71 21.93 4.31
CA ARG A 530 -12.14 23.08 3.63
C ARG A 530 -12.44 24.35 4.42
N PHE A 531 -11.42 25.03 4.91
CA PHE A 531 -11.58 26.30 5.61
C PHE A 531 -11.79 27.45 4.63
N LEU A 532 -12.67 28.38 4.99
CA LEU A 532 -13.01 29.57 4.21
C LEU A 532 -12.37 30.84 4.77
N THR A 533 -11.85 30.80 6.00
CA THR A 533 -11.21 31.94 6.67
C THR A 533 -9.70 31.95 6.44
N GLU A 534 -9.12 33.14 6.21
CA GLU A 534 -7.66 33.30 6.10
C GLU A 534 -6.93 32.99 7.41
N GLU A 535 -7.60 33.16 8.56
CA GLU A 535 -7.05 32.84 9.89
C GLU A 535 -6.70 31.34 10.03
N ALA A 536 -7.47 30.46 9.37
CA ALA A 536 -7.19 29.03 9.31
C ALA A 536 -6.10 28.65 8.29
N MET A 537 -5.45 29.64 7.66
CA MET A 537 -4.31 29.47 6.77
C MET A 537 -2.99 29.93 7.40
N ASP A 538 -3.03 30.49 8.62
CA ASP A 538 -1.83 30.86 9.39
C ASP A 538 -1.05 29.59 9.78
N PRO A 539 0.26 29.49 9.48
CA PRO A 539 1.11 28.38 9.91
C PRO A 539 1.13 28.07 11.42
N ASN A 540 0.67 29.00 12.26
CA ASN A 540 0.64 28.86 13.72
C ASN A 540 -0.78 28.66 14.27
N ALA A 541 -1.79 28.51 13.40
CA ALA A 541 -3.16 28.30 13.85
C ALA A 541 -3.38 26.83 14.28
N ASP A 542 -4.04 26.65 15.42
CA ASP A 542 -4.39 25.34 15.98
C ASP A 542 -5.83 25.00 15.62
N VAL A 543 -6.03 23.86 14.95
CA VAL A 543 -7.33 23.44 14.42
C VAL A 543 -7.70 22.07 14.98
N ASP A 544 -8.69 22.06 15.87
CA ASP A 544 -9.27 20.82 16.41
C ASP A 544 -10.60 20.51 15.72
N VAL A 545 -10.71 19.30 15.17
CA VAL A 545 -11.95 18.79 14.59
C VAL A 545 -12.35 17.50 15.30
N ASN A 546 -13.41 17.57 16.11
CA ASN A 546 -14.05 16.38 16.68
C ASN A 546 -15.24 15.99 15.80
N PHE A 547 -15.38 14.74 15.41
CA PHE A 547 -16.44 14.28 14.52
C PHE A 547 -16.77 12.81 14.77
N GLN A 548 -17.87 12.33 14.20
CA GLN A 548 -18.22 10.90 14.18
C GLN A 548 -18.19 10.38 12.76
N PHE A 549 -17.77 9.14 12.55
CA PHE A 549 -17.79 8.50 11.25
C PHE A 549 -18.39 7.09 11.35
N ALA A 550 -18.99 6.62 10.26
CA ALA A 550 -19.46 5.23 10.18
C ALA A 550 -18.42 4.36 9.47
N PRO A 551 -17.77 3.42 10.17
CA PRO A 551 -16.85 2.49 9.53
C PRO A 551 -17.59 1.58 8.53
N PHE A 552 -16.96 1.28 7.40
CA PHE A 552 -17.52 0.37 6.38
C PHE A 552 -17.71 -1.06 6.90
N PHE A 553 -16.93 -1.45 7.91
CA PHE A 553 -17.05 -2.74 8.58
C PHE A 553 -16.86 -2.53 10.08
N GLN A 554 -17.92 -2.76 10.85
CA GLN A 554 -17.87 -2.72 12.31
C GLN A 554 -18.04 -4.14 12.87
N PRO A 555 -16.95 -4.83 13.26
CA PRO A 555 -17.04 -6.17 13.84
C PRO A 555 -17.62 -6.14 15.27
N ALA A 556 -17.70 -4.96 15.88
CA ALA A 556 -18.25 -4.74 17.20
C ALA A 556 -19.62 -4.04 17.13
N SER A 557 -20.49 -4.41 18.07
CA SER A 557 -21.75 -3.72 18.34
C SER A 557 -21.61 -2.92 19.62
N ASN A 558 -21.78 -1.59 19.53
CA ASN A 558 -21.65 -0.69 20.66
C ASN A 558 -23.04 -0.36 21.19
N THR A 559 -23.28 -0.55 22.48
CA THR A 559 -24.55 -0.21 23.14
C THR A 559 -24.37 1.06 23.95
N LEU A 560 -25.27 2.03 23.76
CA LEU A 560 -25.36 3.26 24.53
C LEU A 560 -26.72 3.30 25.24
N MET A 561 -26.69 3.49 26.55
CA MET A 561 -27.86 3.77 27.37
C MET A 561 -27.65 5.10 28.08
N GLY A 562 -28.68 5.93 28.13
CA GLY A 562 -28.60 7.24 28.76
C GLY A 562 -29.86 7.57 29.52
N PHE A 563 -29.70 8.26 30.63
CA PHE A 563 -30.78 8.83 31.43
C PHE A 563 -30.38 10.24 31.82
N GLN A 564 -31.27 11.20 31.60
CA GLN A 564 -31.09 12.58 31.97
C GLN A 564 -32.32 13.08 32.70
N SER A 565 -32.10 13.83 33.78
CA SER A 565 -33.13 14.47 34.57
C SER A 565 -32.81 15.95 34.68
N ARG A 566 -33.73 16.81 34.27
CA ARG A 566 -33.64 18.26 34.39
C ARG A 566 -34.78 18.78 35.25
N TYR A 567 -34.46 19.69 36.17
CA TYR A 567 -35.42 20.41 36.99
C TYR A 567 -35.31 21.91 36.69
N ASP A 568 -36.38 22.48 36.15
CA ASP A 568 -36.47 23.91 35.88
C ASP A 568 -37.02 24.64 37.12
N PHE A 569 -36.19 25.48 37.76
CA PHE A 569 -36.62 26.32 38.87
C PHE A 569 -37.49 27.49 38.39
N ASN A 570 -37.16 28.01 37.20
CA ASN A 570 -37.89 29.01 36.44
C ASN A 570 -37.42 28.98 34.98
N ASP A 571 -37.93 29.86 34.13
CA ASP A 571 -37.62 29.89 32.69
C ASP A 571 -36.13 30.12 32.34
N ARG A 572 -35.30 30.52 33.31
CA ARG A 572 -33.89 30.89 33.11
C ARG A 572 -32.92 30.14 34.04
N SER A 573 -33.43 29.44 35.05
CA SER A 573 -32.64 28.73 36.05
C SER A 573 -33.04 27.27 36.13
N TRP A 574 -32.06 26.37 35.98
CA TRP A 574 -32.30 24.93 35.95
C TRP A 574 -31.10 24.15 36.52
N LEU A 575 -31.37 22.92 36.96
CA LEU A 575 -30.39 21.92 37.36
C LEU A 575 -30.63 20.66 36.53
N ARG A 576 -29.58 20.05 36.01
CA ARG A 576 -29.66 18.83 35.23
C ARG A 576 -28.60 17.84 35.70
N GLY A 577 -28.95 16.56 35.61
CA GLY A 577 -28.06 15.45 35.88
C GLY A 577 -28.17 14.44 34.75
N THR A 578 -27.03 13.91 34.33
CA THR A 578 -26.92 12.97 33.21
C THR A 578 -26.19 11.70 33.68
N LEU A 579 -26.65 10.54 33.25
CA LEU A 579 -26.01 9.24 33.43
C LEU A 579 -25.96 8.52 32.09
N LEU A 580 -24.77 8.12 31.65
CA LEU A 580 -24.54 7.38 30.41
C LEU A 580 -23.81 6.08 30.71
N TYR A 581 -24.20 5.03 30.01
CA TYR A 581 -23.55 3.74 30.01
C TYR A 581 -23.24 3.35 28.57
N ARG A 582 -21.97 3.05 28.29
CA ARG A 582 -21.50 2.52 27.01
C ARG A 582 -20.87 1.16 27.18
N SER A 583 -21.12 0.24 26.26
CA SER A 583 -20.57 -1.12 26.27
C SER A 583 -20.28 -1.59 24.85
N ASP A 584 -19.06 -2.03 24.61
CA ASP A 584 -18.60 -2.50 23.30
C ASP A 584 -18.63 -4.04 23.27
N LYS A 585 -19.13 -4.65 22.19
CA LYS A 585 -19.20 -6.12 22.06
C LYS A 585 -18.65 -6.58 20.72
N SER A 586 -17.54 -7.33 20.73
CA SER A 586 -16.90 -7.90 19.54
C SER A 586 -17.48 -9.27 19.17
N LEU A 587 -17.54 -9.56 17.88
CA LEU A 587 -17.78 -10.90 17.33
C LEU A 587 -16.56 -11.83 17.50
N ASP A 588 -15.36 -11.27 17.62
CA ASP A 588 -14.13 -12.05 17.75
C ASP A 588 -14.03 -12.70 19.14
N GLN A 589 -13.68 -13.98 19.16
CA GLN A 589 -13.45 -14.72 20.40
C GLN A 589 -12.12 -14.35 21.05
N LYS A 590 -11.10 -14.00 20.25
CA LYS A 590 -9.79 -13.55 20.72
C LYS A 590 -9.62 -12.06 20.41
N SER A 591 -9.35 -11.24 21.43
CA SER A 591 -9.10 -9.81 21.23
C SER A 591 -7.60 -9.55 21.12
N ARG A 592 -7.16 -8.95 20.02
CA ARG A 592 -5.79 -8.44 19.88
C ARG A 592 -5.61 -7.15 20.70
N ILE A 593 -4.37 -6.84 21.06
CA ILE A 593 -4.05 -5.58 21.74
C ILE A 593 -4.44 -4.37 20.86
N GLY A 594 -5.11 -3.37 21.44
CA GLY A 594 -5.66 -2.21 20.74
C GLY A 594 -7.04 -2.43 20.08
N ARG A 595 -7.65 -3.62 20.24
CA ARG A 595 -9.03 -3.93 19.77
C ARG A 595 -9.92 -4.48 20.89
N GLU A 596 -9.55 -4.22 22.15
CA GLU A 596 -10.26 -4.68 23.33
C GLU A 596 -11.67 -4.10 23.43
N THR A 597 -12.60 -4.92 23.92
CA THR A 597 -13.97 -4.49 24.19
C THR A 597 -14.06 -3.79 25.54
N GLY A 598 -14.35 -2.50 25.51
CA GLY A 598 -14.49 -1.66 26.70
C GLY A 598 -15.93 -1.51 27.19
N ARG A 599 -16.07 -0.93 28.39
CA ARG A 599 -17.31 -0.36 28.90
C ARG A 599 -17.02 0.91 29.68
N SER A 600 -17.94 1.85 29.73
CA SER A 600 -17.78 3.07 30.54
C SER A 600 -19.10 3.52 31.13
N ILE A 601 -19.06 4.04 32.36
CA ILE A 601 -20.16 4.78 32.97
C ILE A 601 -19.71 6.23 33.10
N LEU A 602 -20.52 7.16 32.62
CA LEU A 602 -20.33 8.59 32.80
C LEU A 602 -21.50 9.15 33.57
N TRP A 603 -21.23 10.00 34.55
CA TRP A 603 -22.26 10.80 35.18
C TRP A 603 -21.84 12.25 35.26
N ASP A 604 -22.82 13.13 35.16
CA ASP A 604 -22.63 14.58 35.09
C ASP A 604 -23.75 15.31 35.86
N LEU A 605 -23.42 16.47 36.39
CA LEU A 605 -24.31 17.40 37.06
C LEU A 605 -24.02 18.83 36.61
N ASP A 606 -24.97 19.42 35.90
CA ASP A 606 -24.86 20.75 35.32
C ASP A 606 -25.97 21.68 35.85
N THR A 607 -25.63 22.95 36.07
CA THR A 607 -26.58 23.95 36.55
C THR A 607 -26.37 25.28 35.89
N ARG A 608 -27.48 25.98 35.62
CA ARG A 608 -27.49 27.38 35.22
C ARG A 608 -28.43 28.12 36.15
N LEU A 609 -27.91 29.14 36.83
CA LEU A 609 -28.68 30.00 37.72
C LEU A 609 -28.60 31.43 37.20
N SER A 610 -29.73 31.97 36.77
CA SER A 610 -29.87 33.35 36.30
C SER A 610 -30.58 34.20 37.34
N PHE A 611 -29.95 35.30 37.72
CA PHE A 611 -30.46 36.26 38.69
C PHE A 611 -30.43 37.66 38.09
N ASP A 612 -31.40 38.51 38.43
CA ASP A 612 -31.41 39.93 38.07
C ASP A 612 -31.18 40.78 39.35
N PRO A 613 -29.94 40.84 39.89
CA PRO A 613 -29.67 41.47 41.17
C PRO A 613 -29.80 42.99 41.09
N GLN A 614 -30.89 43.52 41.65
CA GLN A 614 -31.15 44.97 41.68
C GLN A 614 -30.04 45.77 42.37
N PHE A 615 -29.37 45.19 43.38
CA PHE A 615 -28.26 45.87 44.07
C PHE A 615 -27.10 46.21 43.13
N MET A 616 -26.85 45.40 42.09
CA MET A 616 -25.82 45.68 41.09
C MET A 616 -26.25 46.81 40.17
N THR A 617 -27.52 46.85 39.77
CA THR A 617 -28.07 47.96 38.98
C THR A 617 -27.99 49.27 39.75
N SER A 618 -28.37 49.24 41.03
CA SER A 618 -28.25 50.39 41.92
C SER A 618 -26.81 50.82 42.16
N PHE A 619 -25.86 49.88 42.25
CA PHE A 619 -24.44 50.20 42.40
C PHE A 619 -23.86 50.88 41.16
N VAL A 620 -24.22 50.41 39.96
CA VAL A 620 -23.83 51.07 38.69
C VAL A 620 -24.35 52.50 38.64
N ASN A 621 -25.59 52.74 39.04
CA ASN A 621 -26.20 54.08 39.12
C ASN A 621 -25.61 54.96 40.24
N MET A 622 -24.73 54.44 41.10
CA MET A 622 -23.99 55.22 42.09
C MET A 622 -22.68 55.80 41.53
N ILE A 623 -22.26 55.39 40.33
CA ILE A 623 -21.09 55.92 39.64
C ILE A 623 -21.45 57.31 39.08
N PRO A 624 -20.75 58.39 39.47
CA PRO A 624 -21.05 59.73 38.96
C PRO A 624 -21.01 59.76 37.43
N PHE A 625 -21.99 60.43 36.82
CA PHE A 625 -22.18 60.57 35.36
C PHE A 625 -22.63 59.29 34.61
N VAL A 626 -23.04 58.23 35.31
CA VAL A 626 -23.63 57.02 34.70
C VAL A 626 -25.05 56.81 35.24
N GLU A 627 -26.04 56.84 34.34
CA GLU A 627 -27.44 56.48 34.64
C GLU A 627 -27.88 55.40 33.65
N SER A 628 -28.37 54.27 34.16
CA SER A 628 -28.87 53.15 33.37
C SER A 628 -30.15 52.58 33.97
N ASP A 629 -31.19 52.45 33.13
CA ASP A 629 -32.44 51.76 33.46
C ASP A 629 -32.40 50.27 33.09
N VAL A 630 -31.30 49.81 32.48
CA VAL A 630 -31.13 48.41 32.07
C VAL A 630 -30.80 47.56 33.29
N ARG A 631 -31.65 46.56 33.58
CA ARG A 631 -31.44 45.63 34.71
C ARG A 631 -30.14 44.86 34.55
N SER A 632 -29.39 44.76 35.64
CA SER A 632 -28.21 43.90 35.72
C SER A 632 -28.62 42.43 35.77
N SER A 633 -27.93 41.58 35.01
CA SER A 633 -28.10 40.12 35.03
C SER A 633 -26.82 39.43 35.48
N LEU A 634 -26.94 38.46 36.38
CA LEU A 634 -25.87 37.58 36.83
C LEU A 634 -26.23 36.14 36.43
N ASN A 635 -25.41 35.54 35.56
CA ASN A 635 -25.56 34.14 35.16
C ASN A 635 -24.41 33.33 35.75
N ILE A 636 -24.75 32.37 36.59
CA ILE A 636 -23.80 31.41 37.16
C ILE A 636 -24.04 30.08 36.44
N SER A 637 -22.98 29.48 35.89
CA SER A 637 -23.03 28.13 35.32
C SER A 637 -21.94 27.29 35.95
N ALA A 638 -22.25 26.04 36.27
CA ALA A 638 -21.31 25.08 36.82
C ALA A 638 -21.63 23.69 36.28
N GLU A 639 -20.59 22.90 36.04
CA GLU A 639 -20.65 21.53 35.51
C GLU A 639 -19.68 20.66 36.34
N PHE A 640 -20.10 19.44 36.67
CA PHE A 640 -19.26 18.44 37.31
C PHE A 640 -19.51 17.09 36.68
N ALA A 641 -18.51 16.55 35.98
CA ALA A 641 -18.59 15.28 35.30
C ALA A 641 -17.51 14.30 35.79
N GLN A 642 -17.85 13.00 35.82
CA GLN A 642 -16.92 11.92 36.08
C GLN A 642 -17.20 10.73 35.16
N SER A 643 -16.14 10.18 34.57
CA SER A 643 -16.18 8.94 33.79
C SER A 643 -15.43 7.82 34.51
N ILE A 644 -16.02 6.63 34.51
CA ILE A 644 -15.47 5.40 35.08
C ILE A 644 -15.32 4.39 33.92
N PRO A 645 -14.18 4.40 33.23
CA PRO A 645 -13.91 3.46 32.14
C PRO A 645 -13.40 2.11 32.66
N ASN A 646 -13.81 1.03 32.02
CA ASN A 646 -13.15 -0.26 32.04
C ASN A 646 -12.78 -0.63 30.58
N PRO A 647 -11.55 -0.36 30.14
CA PRO A 647 -11.15 -0.50 28.74
C PRO A 647 -11.05 -1.96 28.26
N ASN A 648 -10.94 -2.93 29.18
CA ASN A 648 -10.92 -4.35 28.82
C ASN A 648 -11.86 -5.15 29.73
N THR A 649 -13.05 -5.46 29.21
CA THR A 649 -14.05 -6.24 29.94
C THR A 649 -13.70 -7.71 30.09
N ARG A 650 -12.84 -8.28 29.23
CA ARG A 650 -12.43 -9.69 29.29
C ARG A 650 -11.24 -9.94 30.21
N GLY A 651 -10.35 -8.95 30.34
CA GLY A 651 -9.17 -9.03 31.19
C GLY A 651 -7.96 -9.73 30.55
N ASP A 652 -8.08 -10.17 29.30
CA ASP A 652 -7.01 -10.71 28.48
C ASP A 652 -6.91 -9.96 27.13
N ALA A 653 -5.72 -9.98 26.53
CA ALA A 653 -5.44 -9.44 25.20
C ALA A 653 -4.25 -10.18 24.59
N PHE A 654 -4.29 -10.44 23.29
CA PHE A 654 -3.25 -11.15 22.56
C PHE A 654 -2.30 -10.14 21.89
N ILE A 655 -1.00 -10.22 22.21
CA ILE A 655 0.06 -9.48 21.50
C ILE A 655 0.30 -10.13 20.13
N ASP A 656 0.33 -11.46 20.11
CA ASP A 656 0.41 -12.28 18.91
C ASP A 656 -0.39 -13.56 19.14
N ASP A 657 -1.18 -13.96 18.14
CA ASP A 657 -1.93 -15.22 18.13
C ASP A 657 -1.35 -16.24 17.13
N PHE A 658 -0.25 -15.88 16.45
CA PHE A 658 0.45 -16.65 15.43
C PHE A 658 -0.41 -17.04 14.22
N GLU A 659 -1.66 -16.59 14.10
CA GLU A 659 -2.54 -16.96 12.98
C GLU A 659 -2.01 -16.42 11.64
N GLY A 660 -1.36 -15.25 11.64
CA GLY A 660 -0.75 -14.64 10.44
C GLY A 660 0.71 -15.00 10.20
N SER A 661 1.30 -15.89 11.02
CA SER A 661 2.75 -16.18 10.95
C SER A 661 3.12 -17.20 9.87
N LYS A 662 2.14 -17.84 9.25
CA LYS A 662 2.33 -18.86 8.21
C LYS A 662 2.06 -18.26 6.83
N GLU A 663 3.09 -18.16 6.01
CA GLU A 663 2.96 -17.89 4.58
C GLU A 663 3.11 -19.22 3.84
N GLU A 664 2.10 -19.58 3.05
CA GLU A 664 2.08 -20.83 2.29
C GLU A 664 2.13 -20.53 0.79
N THR A 665 2.96 -21.28 0.05
CA THR A 665 2.93 -21.31 -1.41
C THR A 665 2.38 -22.65 -1.86
N ASP A 666 1.21 -22.63 -2.48
CA ASP A 666 0.56 -23.87 -2.94
C ASP A 666 1.29 -24.44 -4.16
N LEU A 667 1.86 -25.64 -4.00
CA LEU A 667 2.47 -26.42 -5.08
C LEU A 667 1.43 -27.07 -6.00
N GLY A 668 0.15 -26.97 -5.71
CA GLY A 668 -0.97 -27.32 -6.57
C GLY A 668 -1.10 -28.82 -6.82
N VAL A 669 -2.26 -29.38 -6.49
CA VAL A 669 -2.54 -30.81 -6.71
C VAL A 669 -3.18 -31.11 -8.07
N ARG A 670 -3.24 -30.15 -9.00
CA ARG A 670 -3.92 -30.30 -10.29
C ARG A 670 -2.98 -30.94 -11.32
N ARG A 671 -3.40 -32.03 -11.97
CA ARG A 671 -2.63 -32.74 -13.02
C ARG A 671 -2.08 -31.80 -14.10
N ALA A 672 -2.87 -30.82 -14.51
CA ALA A 672 -2.50 -29.88 -15.58
C ALA A 672 -1.36 -28.91 -15.19
N GLY A 673 -1.07 -28.77 -13.89
CA GLY A 673 0.06 -27.97 -13.41
C GLY A 673 1.38 -28.72 -13.38
N TRP A 674 1.41 -30.01 -13.78
CA TRP A 674 2.58 -30.87 -13.73
C TRP A 674 2.83 -31.50 -15.10
N VAL A 675 4.10 -31.55 -15.50
CA VAL A 675 4.60 -32.15 -16.74
C VAL A 675 5.60 -33.27 -16.42
N ALA A 676 5.99 -34.07 -17.41
CA ALA A 676 7.03 -35.09 -17.20
C ALA A 676 8.36 -34.42 -16.84
N ALA A 677 9.12 -35.00 -15.90
CA ALA A 677 10.43 -34.46 -15.51
C ALA A 677 11.56 -34.89 -16.46
N SER A 678 12.64 -34.11 -16.52
CA SER A 678 13.95 -34.55 -17.03
C SER A 678 14.55 -35.64 -16.12
N PRO A 679 15.57 -36.38 -16.59
CA PRO A 679 16.35 -37.24 -15.70
C PRO A 679 16.98 -36.46 -14.54
N PRO A 680 16.91 -36.96 -13.30
CA PRO A 680 17.67 -36.41 -12.17
C PRO A 680 19.17 -36.51 -12.43
N GLU A 681 19.99 -35.62 -11.86
CA GLU A 681 21.44 -35.51 -12.13
C GLU A 681 22.24 -36.82 -11.99
N VAL A 682 21.76 -37.76 -11.17
CA VAL A 682 22.41 -39.05 -10.90
C VAL A 682 21.83 -40.24 -11.67
N LEU A 683 20.76 -40.04 -12.44
CA LEU A 683 20.05 -41.09 -13.18
C LEU A 683 19.91 -40.73 -14.66
N ASN A 684 19.78 -41.75 -15.50
CA ASN A 684 19.69 -41.55 -16.94
C ASN A 684 18.27 -41.77 -17.46
N HIS A 685 17.95 -41.18 -18.61
CA HIS A 685 16.65 -41.36 -19.28
C HIS A 685 16.33 -42.85 -19.56
N VAL A 686 17.36 -43.65 -19.88
CA VAL A 686 17.23 -45.09 -20.17
C VAL A 686 16.73 -45.94 -18.98
N GLN A 687 16.75 -45.39 -17.77
CA GLN A 687 16.30 -46.04 -16.52
C GLN A 687 14.87 -45.64 -16.11
N ARG A 688 14.16 -44.86 -16.96
CA ARG A 688 12.84 -44.32 -16.66
C ARG A 688 11.76 -45.42 -16.67
N GLY A 689 11.13 -45.61 -15.53
CA GLY A 689 9.93 -46.43 -15.37
C GLY A 689 8.65 -45.65 -15.66
N ARG A 690 7.56 -46.37 -15.92
CA ARG A 690 6.26 -45.78 -16.25
C ARG A 690 5.65 -45.07 -15.05
N LEU A 691 5.52 -43.74 -15.15
CA LEU A 691 4.79 -42.92 -14.19
C LEU A 691 3.52 -42.32 -14.82
N VAL A 692 2.40 -42.42 -14.11
CA VAL A 692 1.13 -41.80 -14.48
C VAL A 692 0.66 -40.90 -13.32
N TRP A 693 0.30 -39.66 -13.62
CA TRP A 693 -0.28 -38.74 -12.65
C TRP A 693 -1.63 -38.21 -13.12
N TYR A 694 -2.60 -38.15 -12.22
CA TYR A 694 -3.96 -37.73 -12.55
C TYR A 694 -4.73 -37.23 -11.32
N ASN A 695 -5.84 -36.54 -11.57
CA ASN A 695 -6.82 -36.22 -10.53
C ASN A 695 -7.98 -37.22 -10.60
N PRO A 696 -8.32 -37.93 -9.51
CA PRO A 696 -9.48 -38.83 -9.47
C PRO A 696 -10.80 -38.10 -9.78
N MET A 697 -11.72 -38.77 -10.48
CA MET A 697 -13.03 -38.20 -10.86
C MET A 697 -13.90 -37.80 -9.67
N GLU A 698 -13.75 -38.49 -8.55
CA GLU A 698 -14.37 -38.14 -7.27
C GLU A 698 -13.35 -37.42 -6.40
N GLN A 699 -13.76 -36.29 -5.84
CA GLN A 699 -12.96 -35.55 -4.88
C GLN A 699 -12.99 -36.24 -3.52
N VAL A 700 -11.88 -36.10 -2.78
CA VAL A 700 -11.71 -36.65 -1.43
C VAL A 700 -12.33 -35.69 -0.43
N ALA A 701 -12.97 -36.20 0.62
CA ALA A 701 -13.49 -35.33 1.67
C ALA A 701 -12.33 -34.63 2.39
N VAL A 702 -12.45 -33.32 2.64
CA VAL A 702 -11.42 -32.56 3.34
C VAL A 702 -11.15 -33.16 4.73
N THR A 703 -12.18 -33.69 5.38
CA THR A 703 -12.10 -34.35 6.69
C THR A 703 -11.34 -35.68 6.68
N GLU A 704 -11.17 -36.34 5.53
CA GLU A 704 -10.32 -37.53 5.43
C GLU A 704 -8.82 -37.16 5.50
N ILE A 705 -8.48 -35.93 5.10
CA ILE A 705 -7.11 -35.39 5.11
C ILE A 705 -6.89 -34.59 6.41
N PHE A 706 -7.88 -33.82 6.84
CA PHE A 706 -7.86 -32.96 8.03
C PHE A 706 -9.07 -33.26 8.95
N PRO A 707 -8.99 -34.28 9.83
CA PRO A 707 -10.14 -34.76 10.60
C PRO A 707 -10.82 -33.74 11.52
N THR A 708 -10.09 -32.72 11.95
CA THR A 708 -10.57 -31.68 12.88
C THR A 708 -11.01 -30.39 12.19
N ARG A 709 -10.89 -30.31 10.86
CA ARG A 709 -11.22 -29.08 10.12
C ARG A 709 -12.72 -28.95 9.94
N GLU A 710 -13.29 -27.89 10.48
CA GLU A 710 -14.67 -27.51 10.18
C GLU A 710 -14.76 -26.98 8.75
N VAL A 711 -15.69 -27.53 7.98
CA VAL A 711 -15.89 -27.20 6.56
C VAL A 711 -17.35 -26.90 6.28
N ILE A 712 -17.59 -25.86 5.50
CA ILE A 712 -18.91 -25.61 4.92
C ILE A 712 -19.17 -26.61 3.79
N VAL A 713 -20.44 -26.88 3.50
CA VAL A 713 -20.85 -27.93 2.55
C VAL A 713 -20.19 -27.76 1.17
N GLN A 714 -20.05 -26.51 0.69
CA GLN A 714 -19.47 -26.19 -0.60
C GLN A 714 -17.97 -26.57 -0.71
N ASP A 715 -17.24 -26.53 0.42
CA ASP A 715 -15.79 -26.77 0.48
C ASP A 715 -15.45 -28.11 1.16
N SER A 716 -16.44 -28.98 1.32
CA SER A 716 -16.28 -30.26 2.02
C SER A 716 -15.42 -31.29 1.27
N ARG A 717 -15.09 -31.03 0.01
CA ARG A 717 -14.34 -31.93 -0.87
C ARG A 717 -13.23 -31.19 -1.62
N GLN A 718 -12.09 -31.86 -1.81
CA GLN A 718 -10.94 -31.31 -2.52
C GLN A 718 -10.33 -32.33 -3.48
N HIS A 719 -9.61 -31.82 -4.47
CA HIS A 719 -8.82 -32.67 -5.36
C HIS A 719 -7.57 -33.18 -4.66
N VAL A 720 -7.09 -34.33 -5.12
CA VAL A 720 -5.77 -34.87 -4.79
C VAL A 720 -5.05 -35.21 -6.09
N LEU A 721 -3.72 -35.15 -6.08
CA LEU A 721 -2.89 -35.64 -7.17
C LEU A 721 -2.54 -37.10 -6.88
N THR A 722 -3.02 -38.00 -7.72
CA THR A 722 -2.67 -39.42 -7.65
C THR A 722 -1.49 -39.67 -8.55
N ILE A 723 -0.44 -40.30 -8.01
CA ILE A 723 0.76 -40.71 -8.74
C ILE A 723 0.86 -42.23 -8.66
N GLU A 724 0.90 -42.88 -9.82
CA GLU A 724 1.11 -44.31 -9.98
C GLU A 724 2.44 -44.53 -10.67
N PHE A 725 3.36 -45.20 -10.00
CA PHE A 725 4.68 -45.54 -10.53
C PHE A 725 4.80 -47.06 -10.67
N ASP A 726 5.05 -47.52 -11.90
CA ASP A 726 5.39 -48.90 -12.20
C ASP A 726 6.85 -48.97 -12.65
N PRO A 727 7.78 -49.36 -11.76
CA PRO A 727 9.18 -49.48 -12.13
C PRO A 727 9.43 -50.62 -13.11
N ARG A 728 8.50 -51.57 -13.29
CA ARG A 728 8.70 -52.76 -14.14
C ARG A 728 8.48 -52.49 -15.62
N THR A 729 7.76 -51.42 -15.95
CA THR A 729 7.40 -51.06 -17.33
C THR A 729 8.22 -49.85 -17.77
N PRO A 730 8.93 -49.89 -18.92
CA PRO A 730 9.73 -48.75 -19.36
C PRO A 730 8.81 -47.65 -19.90
N ASP A 731 9.19 -46.39 -19.69
CA ASP A 731 8.45 -45.26 -20.24
C ASP A 731 9.09 -44.74 -21.54
N LEU A 732 8.64 -45.30 -22.68
CA LEU A 732 9.15 -44.95 -24.01
C LEU A 732 8.36 -43.82 -24.69
N ARG A 733 7.48 -43.11 -23.97
CA ARG A 733 6.64 -42.04 -24.55
C ARG A 733 7.46 -40.84 -25.04
N TRP A 734 8.67 -40.65 -24.52
CA TRP A 734 9.54 -39.49 -24.77
C TRP A 734 10.79 -39.87 -25.57
N GLY A 735 10.73 -40.95 -26.36
CA GLY A 735 11.89 -41.44 -27.11
C GLY A 735 12.95 -42.12 -26.23
N GLY A 736 14.06 -42.53 -26.84
CA GLY A 736 15.16 -43.24 -26.16
C GLY A 736 15.09 -44.77 -26.21
N THR A 737 16.14 -45.41 -25.70
CA THR A 737 16.24 -46.87 -25.51
C THR A 737 16.16 -47.21 -24.02
N VAL A 738 15.99 -48.49 -23.69
CA VAL A 738 16.12 -48.98 -22.32
C VAL A 738 17.55 -49.47 -22.07
N ASP A 739 17.98 -49.49 -20.81
CA ASP A 739 19.26 -50.09 -20.44
C ASP A 739 19.22 -51.64 -20.47
N ASP A 740 20.40 -52.26 -20.43
CA ASP A 740 20.53 -53.72 -20.45
C ASP A 740 19.80 -54.36 -19.24
N ALA A 741 19.75 -53.67 -18.10
CA ALA A 741 19.02 -54.14 -16.92
C ALA A 741 17.51 -54.25 -17.20
N PHE A 742 16.90 -53.29 -17.92
CA PHE A 742 15.49 -53.38 -18.33
C PHE A 742 15.21 -54.57 -19.26
N LEU A 743 16.17 -54.87 -20.15
CA LEU A 743 16.06 -55.96 -21.13
C LEU A 743 16.25 -57.34 -20.48
N GLU A 744 17.18 -57.45 -19.53
CA GLU A 744 17.51 -58.69 -18.83
C GLU A 744 16.49 -59.04 -17.73
N GLU A 745 15.89 -58.04 -17.07
CA GLU A 745 14.98 -58.22 -15.93
C GLU A 745 13.48 -58.29 -16.27
N TRP A 746 13.10 -58.33 -17.55
CA TRP A 746 11.69 -58.50 -17.96
C TRP A 746 11.05 -59.80 -17.41
N ASN A 747 11.82 -60.71 -16.81
CA ASN A 747 11.40 -62.06 -16.44
C ASN A 747 11.69 -62.55 -15.01
N GLN A 748 12.24 -61.77 -14.06
CA GLN A 748 12.46 -62.28 -12.68
C GLN A 748 12.29 -61.24 -11.56
N ASP A 749 11.84 -61.70 -10.39
CA ASP A 749 11.70 -60.97 -9.11
C ASP A 749 13.06 -60.50 -8.53
N ALA A 750 13.80 -59.67 -9.27
CA ALA A 750 15.08 -59.11 -8.85
C ALA A 750 14.87 -57.81 -8.04
N THR A 751 15.27 -57.83 -6.76
CA THR A 751 14.96 -56.77 -5.78
C THR A 751 15.95 -55.60 -5.77
N ALA A 752 17.03 -55.66 -6.57
CA ALA A 752 18.13 -54.70 -6.52
C ALA A 752 18.13 -53.67 -7.68
N ALA A 753 17.88 -54.05 -8.94
CA ALA A 753 17.84 -53.08 -10.05
C ALA A 753 16.44 -52.50 -10.32
N VAL A 754 15.37 -53.06 -9.75
CA VAL A 754 14.06 -52.38 -9.65
C VAL A 754 14.14 -51.14 -8.74
N ARG A 755 15.12 -51.08 -7.81
CA ARG A 755 15.35 -49.93 -6.92
C ARG A 755 16.12 -48.77 -7.55
N SER A 756 16.76 -48.96 -8.70
CA SER A 756 17.50 -47.89 -9.41
C SER A 756 16.67 -47.20 -10.50
N ARG A 757 15.38 -47.53 -10.62
CA ARG A 757 14.47 -47.00 -11.63
C ARG A 757 13.73 -45.80 -11.08
N TRP A 758 13.45 -44.82 -11.93
CA TRP A 758 12.82 -43.57 -11.53
C TRP A 758 11.67 -43.20 -12.45
N GLY A 759 10.80 -42.34 -11.96
CA GLY A 759 9.80 -41.65 -12.74
C GLY A 759 9.52 -40.33 -12.06
N GLY A 760 9.40 -39.25 -12.83
CA GLY A 760 9.28 -37.91 -12.28
C GLY A 760 8.24 -37.07 -13.00
N VAL A 761 7.63 -36.17 -12.23
CA VAL A 761 6.89 -35.03 -12.75
C VAL A 761 7.54 -33.77 -12.22
N MET A 762 7.57 -32.73 -13.03
CA MET A 762 8.08 -31.42 -12.65
C MET A 762 7.02 -30.35 -12.91
N ARG A 763 7.21 -29.20 -12.27
CA ARG A 763 6.41 -28.02 -12.56
C ARG A 763 7.24 -26.75 -12.39
N PRO A 764 6.98 -25.70 -13.17
CA PRO A 764 7.51 -24.40 -12.84
C PRO A 764 6.82 -23.85 -11.59
N LEU A 765 7.62 -23.25 -10.72
CA LEU A 765 7.13 -22.35 -9.68
C LEU A 765 6.74 -21.03 -10.36
N THR A 766 5.50 -20.96 -10.83
CA THR A 766 4.97 -19.79 -11.54
C THR A 766 4.89 -18.61 -10.58
N GLY A 767 5.75 -17.61 -10.79
CA GLY A 767 5.80 -16.37 -10.03
C GLY A 767 7.24 -15.99 -9.67
N ALA A 768 7.93 -15.26 -10.55
CA ALA A 768 9.24 -14.65 -10.27
C ALA A 768 9.24 -13.64 -9.10
N THR A 769 8.10 -13.49 -8.42
CA THR A 769 7.84 -12.60 -7.30
C THR A 769 7.68 -13.31 -5.95
N ILE A 770 7.69 -14.65 -5.88
CA ILE A 770 7.56 -15.33 -4.58
C ILE A 770 8.97 -15.55 -3.99
N ASP A 771 9.36 -14.68 -3.07
CA ASP A 771 10.60 -14.78 -2.30
C ASP A 771 10.52 -15.97 -1.32
N GLN A 772 11.08 -17.11 -1.72
CA GLN A 772 11.16 -18.32 -0.90
C GLN A 772 12.38 -18.33 0.04
N THR A 773 13.16 -17.24 0.16
CA THR A 773 14.37 -17.22 1.01
C THR A 773 14.08 -17.46 2.49
N ARG A 774 12.85 -17.19 2.92
CA ARG A 774 12.37 -17.42 4.30
C ARG A 774 11.63 -18.75 4.49
N SER A 775 11.46 -19.51 3.42
CA SER A 775 10.74 -20.79 3.47
C SER A 775 11.55 -21.83 4.23
N LYS A 776 10.89 -22.51 5.16
CA LYS A 776 11.54 -23.46 6.10
C LYS A 776 11.16 -24.90 5.85
N PHE A 777 9.96 -25.14 5.33
CA PHE A 777 9.38 -26.46 5.20
C PHE A 777 8.70 -26.61 3.85
N ILE A 778 8.73 -27.84 3.33
CA ILE A 778 7.83 -28.30 2.28
C ILE A 778 6.83 -29.22 2.99
N GLU A 779 5.56 -28.84 2.99
CA GLU A 779 4.50 -29.63 3.60
C GLU A 779 3.76 -30.42 2.51
N ILE A 780 3.74 -31.75 2.63
CA ILE A 780 3.00 -32.64 1.75
C ILE A 780 2.22 -33.67 2.56
N TRP A 781 0.99 -33.95 2.15
CA TRP A 781 0.17 -35.03 2.67
C TRP A 781 0.20 -36.18 1.69
N VAL A 782 0.85 -37.27 2.07
CA VAL A 782 1.03 -38.46 1.21
C VAL A 782 0.30 -39.65 1.81
N ASN A 783 -0.47 -40.34 0.97
CA ASN A 783 -1.05 -41.64 1.28
C ASN A 783 -0.52 -42.66 0.27
N GLY A 784 0.26 -43.64 0.73
CA GLY A 784 0.95 -44.61 -0.13
C GLY A 784 1.40 -45.85 0.63
N ASN A 785 1.86 -46.86 -0.12
CA ASN A 785 2.24 -48.18 0.43
C ASN A 785 3.74 -48.32 0.67
N GLU A 786 4.57 -48.23 -0.38
CA GLU A 786 6.04 -48.35 -0.34
C GLU A 786 6.68 -47.57 -1.51
N GLY A 787 7.87 -47.01 -1.30
CA GLY A 787 8.62 -46.25 -2.31
C GLY A 787 9.51 -45.16 -1.71
N GLU A 788 10.30 -44.50 -2.56
CA GLU A 788 11.10 -43.31 -2.22
C GLU A 788 10.61 -42.13 -3.06
N LEU A 789 10.23 -41.04 -2.41
CA LEU A 789 9.82 -39.79 -3.07
C LEU A 789 10.96 -38.78 -2.94
N ASN A 790 11.54 -38.40 -4.08
CA ASN A 790 12.54 -37.35 -4.16
C ASN A 790 11.89 -36.04 -4.62
N ILE A 791 12.31 -34.92 -4.03
CA ILE A 791 11.82 -33.58 -4.35
C ILE A 791 13.02 -32.72 -4.69
N ASP A 792 13.21 -32.51 -5.99
CA ASP A 792 14.27 -31.64 -6.49
C ASP A 792 13.75 -30.20 -6.57
N LEU A 793 14.54 -29.25 -6.09
CA LEU A 793 14.22 -27.83 -6.10
C LEU A 793 15.38 -27.01 -6.67
N GLY A 794 15.05 -26.04 -7.53
CA GLY A 794 16.03 -25.12 -8.10
C GLY A 794 15.92 -25.08 -9.62
N SER A 795 17.07 -24.99 -10.27
CA SER A 795 17.18 -25.01 -11.72
C SER A 795 17.22 -26.45 -12.22
N ILE A 796 16.10 -26.94 -12.78
CA ILE A 796 15.94 -28.30 -13.30
C ILE A 796 15.82 -28.24 -14.81
N SER A 797 16.45 -29.17 -15.53
CA SER A 797 16.36 -29.24 -16.99
C SER A 797 14.91 -29.45 -17.44
N GLU A 798 14.52 -28.79 -18.54
CA GLU A 798 13.24 -29.05 -19.20
C GLU A 798 13.37 -30.20 -20.24
N ASP A 799 14.60 -30.60 -20.59
CA ASP A 799 14.90 -31.67 -21.55
C ASP A 799 14.49 -33.04 -20.99
N VAL A 800 13.35 -33.54 -21.45
CA VAL A 800 12.74 -34.76 -20.92
C VAL A 800 13.54 -36.00 -21.32
N ASN A 801 14.19 -36.02 -22.49
CA ASN A 801 14.87 -37.22 -22.98
C ASN A 801 16.41 -37.15 -22.93
N ASP A 802 16.96 -36.03 -22.46
CA ASP A 802 18.39 -35.75 -22.26
C ASP A 802 19.21 -35.85 -23.56
N ASN A 803 18.61 -35.42 -24.69
CA ASN A 803 19.27 -35.45 -25.99
C ASN A 803 20.01 -34.16 -26.33
N THR A 804 19.87 -33.09 -25.54
CA THR A 804 20.45 -31.75 -25.75
C THR A 804 20.02 -31.03 -27.03
N VAL A 805 18.96 -31.49 -27.68
CA VAL A 805 18.39 -30.98 -28.94
C VAL A 805 17.04 -30.33 -28.66
N TYR A 806 16.92 -29.05 -29.02
CA TYR A 806 15.65 -28.32 -28.87
C TYR A 806 14.58 -28.85 -29.83
N ASP A 807 13.60 -29.60 -29.32
CA ASP A 807 12.53 -30.19 -30.13
C ASP A 807 11.13 -30.01 -29.53
N THR A 808 10.14 -30.78 -29.99
CA THR A 808 8.74 -30.68 -29.56
C THR A 808 8.51 -30.83 -28.06
N GLU A 809 9.43 -31.46 -27.32
CA GLU A 809 9.34 -31.54 -25.85
C GLU A 809 9.84 -30.27 -25.15
N ASP A 810 10.60 -29.43 -25.85
CA ASP A 810 11.06 -28.11 -25.41
C ASP A 810 10.24 -26.95 -26.02
N ASP A 811 9.30 -27.27 -26.92
CA ASP A 811 8.49 -26.30 -27.65
C ASP A 811 7.35 -25.73 -26.79
N ARG A 812 7.30 -24.40 -26.72
CA ARG A 812 6.50 -23.57 -25.78
C ARG A 812 5.01 -23.49 -26.10
N SER A 813 4.49 -24.39 -26.93
CA SER A 813 3.13 -24.29 -27.47
C SER A 813 2.02 -24.65 -26.45
N ASP A 814 2.39 -25.28 -25.32
CA ASP A 814 1.48 -25.70 -24.26
C ASP A 814 1.39 -24.74 -23.05
N GLY A 815 2.14 -23.63 -23.10
CA GLY A 815 2.10 -22.57 -22.09
C GLY A 815 3.09 -22.73 -20.93
N PHE A 816 3.96 -23.74 -20.94
CA PHE A 816 5.01 -23.91 -19.94
C PHE A 816 6.38 -24.02 -20.63
N GLY A 817 7.21 -22.98 -20.53
CA GLY A 817 8.61 -23.13 -20.94
C GLY A 817 9.42 -21.86 -20.84
N ASN A 818 10.58 -21.93 -20.19
CA ASN A 818 11.69 -21.00 -20.38
C ASN A 818 13.00 -21.62 -19.88
N LYS A 819 13.85 -22.03 -20.84
CA LYS A 819 15.34 -22.06 -20.79
C LYS A 819 15.95 -21.73 -19.42
N LEU A 820 16.52 -22.75 -18.79
CA LEU A 820 17.66 -22.60 -17.89
C LEU A 820 18.97 -22.72 -18.66
#